data_AF-A0A1X7V715-F1
#
_entry.id   AF-A0A1X7V715-F1
#
_cell.length_a   1.000
_cell.length_b   1.000
_cell.length_c   1.000
_cell.angle_alpha   90.00
_cell.angle_beta   90.00
_cell.angle_gamma   90.00
#
_symmetry.space_group_name_H-M   'P 1'
#
loop_
_entity.id
_entity.type
_entity.pdbx_description
1 polymer ?
#
loop_
_entity_poly.entity_id
_entity_poly.type
_entity_poly.pdbx_seq_one_letter_code
_entity_poly.pdbx_strand_id
1 'polypeptide(L)'
;MIPLIRFSLWRRSACGTILGRCRLLCTPISNFCELLVLGTGSSEFSPFLCLSTGSGRYLFNCPERALLSLACNSIKPSTVNHIFLTKSSWENMGGIFSTLVKMNPESSHSSVATGPCGFTFLRDSLKSFVDFDDATFTPRSDEPTTLKFNDINVTAVELQPSTLCKTVSESIAAYVIQLPTLRGKADKEKAIELGVVSVQDFKALLNGVSVTSINGNAVYPHQVLEPEQVGPQALVLECPDPGFLKDITTHPFLNAPQLKPVVVVHITPKAVLETTLYNQWMKQFHQCQHILLHPDFCPSEIAIKPGLYSSMLLHLVEPNIFNLPTTVSHKKSLSPAFDSPVIIGQCSMAFHIRPLTRFGVDKNFSSKMCSSSIDSVLNDLMLDDQLIDFIEAHPFLKSNFNDLLSNLKNKLLMEYHEKLTKKLFNSSRTKITFLGTGASNLSITRNVSSILLHLPSGAFMLLDAGEGTLSQLYMCFGSTLADEVLRNLKCIFVSHMHNDHHLGVTGILQKIQKLSGSSINDDSVLVVGPRHLSDWLLNYSSKFSSLKFRFIAVDKKEISLPSLHLKMEFVPVCHPTHSHGIILYYKNKWKLVYSGDTRPCRDLVRAGKDASLLIHEATFDDSLQANAVARLHSTKSEAIQVARHMNAAFLMLTHFSQRYHNHMRHHDHSCFSLHLFEDLPSNVAVAYDFMTIDMDELDKLSDVSSTISKIK
;
A
#
# COMPACT_ATOMS: atom_id res chain seq x y z
N MET A 1 -27.22 -36.74 46.91
CA MET A 1 -26.45 -37.93 46.49
C MET A 1 -25.04 -37.50 46.14
N ILE A 2 -24.11 -37.84 47.04
CA ILE A 2 -22.66 -38.12 46.88
C ILE A 2 -21.77 -37.10 46.10
N PRO A 3 -20.81 -36.48 46.82
CA PRO A 3 -19.46 -36.28 46.34
C PRO A 3 -18.50 -37.28 47.03
N LEU A 4 -17.53 -37.83 46.30
CA LEU A 4 -16.42 -38.59 46.89
C LEU A 4 -15.09 -38.17 46.28
N ILE A 5 -14.25 -37.74 47.21
CA ILE A 5 -12.86 -37.27 47.12
C ILE A 5 -11.94 -38.39 46.62
N ARG A 6 -10.95 -38.07 45.78
CA ARG A 6 -9.77 -38.92 45.56
C ARG A 6 -8.48 -38.20 45.93
N PHE A 7 -7.65 -38.99 46.61
CA PHE A 7 -6.51 -38.69 47.45
C PHE A 7 -5.30 -38.08 46.74
N SER A 8 -4.65 -37.16 47.47
CA SER A 8 -3.28 -36.70 47.30
C SER A 8 -2.27 -37.70 47.86
N LEU A 9 -1.22 -38.02 47.08
CA LEU A 9 0.02 -38.60 47.58
C LEU A 9 1.19 -37.78 47.02
N TRP A 10 1.71 -36.85 47.83
CA TRP A 10 3.04 -36.27 47.63
C TRP A 10 3.83 -36.40 48.93
N ARG A 11 4.85 -37.25 48.89
CA ARG A 11 5.85 -37.40 49.95
C ARG A 11 6.64 -36.09 50.06
N ARG A 12 6.65 -35.52 51.26
CA ARG A 12 7.60 -34.47 51.66
C ARG A 12 9.00 -35.08 51.71
N SER A 13 9.92 -34.50 50.94
CA SER A 13 11.35 -34.48 51.24
C SER A 13 11.70 -33.02 51.52
N ALA A 14 12.19 -32.79 52.73
CA ALA A 14 12.60 -31.49 53.23
C ALA A 14 14.00 -31.17 52.69
N CYS A 15 14.11 -30.13 51.88
CA CYS A 15 15.34 -29.36 51.69
C CYS A 15 14.94 -27.92 51.39
N GLY A 16 15.22 -27.01 52.32
CA GLY A 16 14.88 -25.60 52.21
C GLY A 16 15.60 -24.95 51.03
N THR A 17 14.85 -24.31 50.13
CA THR A 17 15.42 -23.49 49.06
C THR A 17 15.05 -22.03 49.31
N ILE A 18 16.08 -21.20 49.45
CA ILE A 18 16.06 -19.85 50.04
C ILE A 18 15.38 -18.77 49.19
N LEU A 19 15.06 -18.96 47.91
CA LEU A 19 14.29 -17.96 47.15
C LEU A 19 13.36 -18.67 46.15
N GLY A 20 12.13 -18.94 46.56
CA GLY A 20 11.06 -19.46 45.68
C GLY A 20 10.74 -18.51 44.51
N ARG A 21 10.19 -19.06 43.42
CA ARG A 21 9.82 -18.36 42.17
C ARG A 21 8.89 -17.16 42.45
N CYS A 22 9.45 -15.98 42.68
CA CYS A 22 8.72 -14.73 42.61
C CYS A 22 8.47 -14.37 41.13
N ARG A 23 7.27 -14.66 40.62
CA ARG A 23 6.77 -13.99 39.40
C ARG A 23 6.37 -12.57 39.81
N LEU A 24 7.30 -11.63 39.70
CA LEU A 24 7.01 -10.20 39.86
C LEU A 24 6.11 -9.75 38.71
N LEU A 25 4.95 -9.22 39.05
CA LEU A 25 3.96 -8.58 38.16
C LEU A 25 4.45 -7.19 37.69
N CYS A 26 5.62 -7.12 37.09
CA CYS A 26 5.94 -6.04 36.15
C CYS A 26 5.78 -6.67 34.78
N THR A 27 4.83 -6.18 33.98
CA THR A 27 4.78 -6.53 32.55
C THR A 27 6.18 -6.27 31.97
N PRO A 28 6.88 -7.29 31.44
CA PRO A 28 8.21 -7.08 30.92
C PRO A 28 8.10 -6.11 29.73
N ILE A 29 8.71 -4.93 29.85
CA ILE A 29 8.91 -4.04 28.71
C ILE A 29 9.68 -4.85 27.69
N SER A 30 9.09 -5.05 26.51
CA SER A 30 9.68 -5.90 25.49
C SER A 30 11.04 -5.36 25.05
N ASN A 31 12.02 -6.26 24.93
CA ASN A 31 13.34 -5.94 24.38
C ASN A 31 13.36 -6.04 22.84
N PHE A 32 12.21 -5.86 22.19
CA PHE A 32 12.07 -5.94 20.75
C PHE A 32 11.62 -4.60 20.20
N CYS A 33 12.37 -4.09 19.22
CA CYS A 33 11.99 -2.94 18.42
C CYS A 33 12.67 -3.04 17.06
N GLU A 34 11.87 -3.06 16.02
CA GLU A 34 12.30 -3.21 14.63
C GLU A 34 11.66 -2.12 13.78
N LEU A 35 12.44 -1.53 12.90
CA LEU A 35 11.95 -0.63 11.86
C LEU A 35 11.93 -1.39 10.54
N LEU A 36 10.73 -1.62 10.02
CA LEU A 36 10.49 -2.30 8.76
C LEU A 36 10.24 -1.26 7.65
N VAL A 37 10.98 -1.39 6.54
CA VAL A 37 10.75 -0.59 5.33
C VAL A 37 9.63 -1.22 4.52
N LEU A 38 8.52 -0.51 4.35
CA LEU A 38 7.33 -0.98 3.62
C LEU A 38 7.20 -0.36 2.22
N GLY A 39 7.90 0.73 1.96
CA GLY A 39 7.96 1.39 0.65
C GLY A 39 9.21 2.26 0.56
N THR A 40 9.84 2.28 -0.60
CA THR A 40 11.17 2.91 -0.81
C THR A 40 11.12 4.24 -1.57
N GLY A 41 9.94 4.64 -2.02
CA GLY A 41 9.76 5.78 -2.91
C GLY A 41 9.86 5.44 -4.39
N SER A 42 9.86 4.15 -4.77
CA SER A 42 9.73 3.74 -6.18
C SER A 42 8.39 4.21 -6.77
N SER A 43 8.24 4.12 -8.10
CA SER A 43 6.99 4.49 -8.79
C SER A 43 5.76 3.73 -8.29
N GLU A 44 5.96 2.60 -7.61
CA GLU A 44 4.88 1.76 -7.08
C GLU A 44 4.51 2.09 -5.64
N PHE A 45 5.49 2.48 -4.81
CA PHE A 45 5.33 2.71 -3.37
C PHE A 45 6.12 3.93 -2.91
N SER A 46 5.42 4.96 -2.46
CA SER A 46 6.04 6.08 -1.76
C SER A 46 6.73 5.63 -0.46
N PRO A 47 7.66 6.43 0.11
CA PRO A 47 8.38 6.10 1.33
C PRO A 47 7.43 5.80 2.51
N PHE A 48 7.50 4.57 3.02
CA PHE A 48 6.57 4.04 4.02
C PHE A 48 7.30 3.11 4.98
N LEU A 49 7.11 3.30 6.29
CA LEU A 49 7.77 2.52 7.34
C LEU A 49 6.77 2.00 8.35
N CYS A 50 7.09 0.86 8.97
CA CYS A 50 6.41 0.37 10.17
C CYS A 50 7.44 0.10 11.27
N LEU A 51 7.32 0.82 12.38
CA LEU A 51 8.04 0.50 13.61
C LEU A 51 7.22 -0.53 14.40
N SER A 52 7.75 -1.72 14.57
CA SER A 52 7.16 -2.78 15.39
C SER A 52 7.88 -2.88 16.73
N THR A 53 7.12 -2.89 17.81
CA THR A 53 7.61 -3.14 19.17
C THR A 53 6.97 -4.43 19.71
N GLY A 54 7.26 -4.81 20.95
CA GLY A 54 6.57 -5.94 21.57
C GLY A 54 5.11 -5.69 21.96
N SER A 55 4.63 -4.44 21.92
CA SER A 55 3.27 -4.08 22.37
C SER A 55 2.50 -3.21 21.38
N GLY A 56 3.11 -2.81 20.26
CA GLY A 56 2.44 -2.00 19.27
C GLY A 56 3.16 -1.89 17.93
N ARG A 57 2.47 -1.28 16.97
CA ARG A 57 2.98 -0.95 15.64
C ARG A 57 2.63 0.49 15.28
N TYR A 58 3.61 1.18 14.72
CA TYR A 58 3.53 2.61 14.41
C TYR A 58 3.95 2.84 12.97
N LEU A 59 3.07 3.43 12.18
CA LEU A 59 3.32 3.70 10.77
C LEU A 59 3.92 5.10 10.60
N PHE A 60 4.92 5.23 9.72
CA PHE A 60 5.39 6.54 9.25
C PHE A 60 5.07 6.66 7.77
N ASN A 61 4.21 7.64 7.46
CA ASN A 61 3.40 7.74 6.23
C ASN A 61 2.40 6.60 6.06
N CYS A 62 1.46 6.79 5.14
CA CYS A 62 0.43 5.85 4.74
C CYS A 62 0.02 6.13 3.27
N PRO A 63 0.90 5.83 2.30
CA PRO A 63 0.66 6.14 0.89
C PRO A 63 -0.42 5.25 0.28
N GLU A 64 -0.81 5.51 -0.97
CA GLU A 64 -1.62 4.56 -1.74
C GLU A 64 -0.99 3.16 -1.69
N ARG A 65 -1.82 2.13 -1.58
CA ARG A 65 -1.44 0.72 -1.45
C ARG A 65 -0.75 0.37 -0.13
N ALA A 66 -0.87 1.20 0.90
CA ALA A 66 -0.36 0.89 2.25
C ALA A 66 -0.92 -0.44 2.78
N LEU A 67 -2.24 -0.68 2.65
CA LEU A 67 -2.86 -1.95 3.06
C LEU A 67 -2.24 -3.18 2.40
N LEU A 68 -1.88 -3.04 1.13
CA LEU A 68 -1.27 -4.11 0.34
C LEU A 68 0.16 -4.39 0.83
N SER A 69 0.96 -3.35 1.08
CA SER A 69 2.30 -3.51 1.64
C SER A 69 2.27 -4.13 3.05
N LEU A 70 1.30 -3.75 3.89
CA LEU A 70 1.07 -4.38 5.20
C LEU A 70 0.71 -5.87 5.06
N ALA A 71 -0.18 -6.22 4.14
CA ALA A 71 -0.57 -7.60 3.88
C ALA A 71 0.60 -8.46 3.40
N CYS A 72 1.43 -7.94 2.47
CA CYS A 72 2.66 -8.59 2.01
C CYS A 72 3.67 -8.84 3.13
N ASN A 73 3.63 -8.03 4.19
CA ASN A 73 4.49 -8.18 5.36
C ASN A 73 3.79 -8.86 6.54
N SER A 74 2.64 -9.50 6.32
CA SER A 74 1.85 -10.19 7.35
C SER A 74 1.46 -9.29 8.55
N ILE A 75 1.36 -7.98 8.31
CA ILE A 75 0.93 -7.00 9.31
C ILE A 75 -0.58 -6.79 9.16
N LYS A 76 -1.32 -7.09 10.23
CA LYS A 76 -2.75 -6.82 10.29
C LYS A 76 -2.99 -5.33 10.59
N PRO A 77 -3.79 -4.60 9.80
CA PRO A 77 -4.09 -3.19 10.07
C PRO A 77 -4.67 -2.96 11.47
N SER A 78 -5.47 -3.90 11.99
CA SER A 78 -6.02 -3.85 13.35
C SER A 78 -4.99 -3.88 14.49
N THR A 79 -3.72 -4.14 14.19
CA THR A 79 -2.61 -4.11 15.17
C THR A 79 -1.78 -2.83 15.12
N VAL A 80 -2.11 -1.92 14.20
CA VAL A 80 -1.48 -0.60 14.12
C VAL A 80 -2.09 0.28 15.21
N ASN A 81 -1.23 0.91 16.00
CA ASN A 81 -1.64 1.81 17.08
C ASN A 81 -1.75 3.26 16.61
N HIS A 82 -0.85 3.70 15.72
CA HIS A 82 -0.78 5.10 15.30
C HIS A 82 -0.16 5.28 13.92
N ILE A 83 -0.55 6.33 13.22
CA ILE A 83 0.01 6.77 11.93
C ILE A 83 0.64 8.16 12.06
N PHE A 84 1.91 8.28 11.67
CA PHE A 84 2.70 9.50 11.72
C PHE A 84 3.03 9.99 10.30
N LEU A 85 2.42 11.07 9.84
CA LEU A 85 2.70 11.63 8.51
C LEU A 85 3.87 12.60 8.54
N THR A 86 4.86 12.42 7.68
CA THR A 86 6.02 13.34 7.58
C THR A 86 5.70 14.59 6.76
N LYS A 87 4.70 14.53 5.88
CA LYS A 87 4.23 15.65 5.06
C LYS A 87 2.73 15.54 4.78
N SER A 88 2.05 16.67 4.67
CA SER A 88 0.63 16.75 4.27
C SER A 88 0.47 16.65 2.75
N SER A 89 0.90 15.54 2.15
CA SER A 89 0.83 15.31 0.69
C SER A 89 0.16 13.98 0.36
N TRP A 90 -0.41 13.84 -0.84
CA TRP A 90 -1.04 12.58 -1.24
C TRP A 90 -0.05 11.41 -1.27
N GLU A 91 1.21 11.66 -1.63
CA GLU A 91 2.28 10.66 -1.62
C GLU A 91 2.55 10.13 -0.21
N ASN A 92 2.19 10.87 0.84
CA ASN A 92 2.35 10.46 2.23
C ASN A 92 1.07 9.87 2.82
N MET A 93 -0.12 10.14 2.26
CA MET A 93 -1.39 9.86 2.93
C MET A 93 -2.48 9.24 2.03
N GLY A 94 -2.21 8.97 0.76
CA GLY A 94 -3.23 8.51 -0.20
C GLY A 94 -3.95 7.20 0.18
N GLY A 95 -3.32 6.34 0.99
CA GLY A 95 -3.92 5.10 1.50
C GLY A 95 -4.35 5.17 2.97
N ILE A 96 -4.29 6.36 3.60
CA ILE A 96 -4.65 6.54 5.01
C ILE A 96 -6.11 6.17 5.24
N PHE A 97 -6.97 6.52 4.29
CA PHE A 97 -8.40 6.27 4.38
C PHE A 97 -8.68 4.76 4.47
N SER A 98 -8.22 4.01 3.47
CA SER A 98 -8.43 2.56 3.40
C SER A 98 -7.83 1.85 4.61
N THR A 99 -6.69 2.35 5.10
CA THR A 99 -6.01 1.82 6.28
C THR A 99 -6.82 2.06 7.56
N LEU A 100 -7.30 3.29 7.80
CA LEU A 100 -8.08 3.63 8.99
C LEU A 100 -9.36 2.82 9.12
N VAL A 101 -10.08 2.59 8.00
CA VAL A 101 -11.29 1.76 7.98
C VAL A 101 -11.02 0.30 8.42
N LYS A 102 -9.78 -0.18 8.29
CA LYS A 102 -9.36 -1.53 8.69
C LYS A 102 -8.68 -1.60 10.05
N MET A 103 -8.32 -0.46 10.62
CA MET A 103 -7.89 -0.40 12.01
C MET A 103 -9.10 -0.65 12.90
N ASN A 104 -8.90 -1.24 14.10
CA ASN A 104 -9.97 -1.37 15.10
C ASN A 104 -9.84 -0.19 16.06
N PRO A 105 -10.57 0.93 15.86
CA PRO A 105 -10.47 2.10 16.73
C PRO A 105 -11.14 1.91 18.10
N GLU A 106 -11.56 0.70 18.47
CA GLU A 106 -12.11 0.38 19.80
C GLU A 106 -11.02 0.39 20.89
N SER A 107 -10.45 1.56 21.12
CA SER A 107 -9.88 1.98 22.39
C SER A 107 -10.23 3.46 22.53
N SER A 108 -11.20 3.73 23.39
CA SER A 108 -11.69 5.06 23.69
C SER A 108 -10.54 6.02 24.05
N HIS A 109 -10.46 7.13 23.31
CA HIS A 109 -9.78 8.40 23.65
C HIS A 109 -8.31 8.66 23.24
N SER A 110 -7.71 7.95 22.28
CA SER A 110 -6.42 8.38 21.70
C SER A 110 -6.50 8.58 20.19
N SER A 111 -5.95 9.70 19.71
CA SER A 111 -5.79 9.97 18.28
C SER A 111 -5.10 8.84 17.54
N VAL A 112 -5.53 8.56 16.31
CA VAL A 112 -5.06 7.43 15.49
C VAL A 112 -4.05 7.88 14.45
N ALA A 113 -4.06 9.16 14.07
CA ALA A 113 -3.09 9.73 13.15
C ALA A 113 -2.65 11.14 13.56
N THR A 114 -1.40 11.48 13.28
CA THR A 114 -0.82 12.82 13.50
C THR A 114 0.03 13.22 12.29
N GLY A 115 -0.12 14.47 11.85
CA GLY A 115 0.62 15.03 10.72
C GLY A 115 0.94 16.52 10.91
N PRO A 116 1.62 17.15 9.94
CA PRO A 116 1.94 18.58 9.97
C PRO A 116 0.70 19.48 9.97
N CYS A 117 0.87 20.78 10.21
CA CYS A 117 -0.23 21.74 10.14
C CYS A 117 -0.93 21.63 8.77
N GLY A 118 -2.27 21.53 8.78
CA GLY A 118 -3.08 21.28 7.58
C GLY A 118 -3.61 19.85 7.42
N PHE A 119 -3.08 18.87 8.16
CA PHE A 119 -3.61 17.51 8.16
C PHE A 119 -5.09 17.42 8.60
N THR A 120 -5.56 18.33 9.47
CA THR A 120 -6.98 18.41 9.87
C THR A 120 -7.92 18.76 8.73
N PHE A 121 -7.46 19.46 7.68
CA PHE A 121 -8.30 19.71 6.50
C PHE A 121 -8.57 18.42 5.72
N LEU A 122 -7.68 17.43 5.79
CA LEU A 122 -7.95 16.12 5.20
C LEU A 122 -9.12 15.45 5.91
N ARG A 123 -9.15 15.46 7.24
CA ARG A 123 -10.29 14.95 8.03
C ARG A 123 -11.59 15.60 7.55
N ASP A 124 -11.63 16.92 7.50
CA ASP A 124 -12.84 17.66 7.11
C ASP A 124 -13.26 17.34 5.67
N SER A 125 -12.29 17.09 4.78
CA SER A 125 -12.56 16.66 3.40
C SER A 125 -13.09 15.23 3.33
N LEU A 126 -12.59 14.32 4.19
CA LEU A 126 -12.99 12.92 4.25
C LEU A 126 -14.40 12.71 4.84
N LYS A 127 -14.89 13.65 5.66
CA LYS A 127 -16.27 13.62 6.22
C LYS A 127 -17.37 13.50 5.16
N SER A 128 -17.09 13.91 3.92
CA SER A 128 -18.02 13.79 2.81
C SER A 128 -18.28 12.36 2.34
N PHE A 129 -17.43 11.39 2.74
CA PHE A 129 -17.55 9.98 2.34
C PHE A 129 -17.49 8.98 3.50
N VAL A 130 -16.87 9.33 4.64
CA VAL A 130 -16.88 8.54 5.88
C VAL A 130 -16.85 9.44 7.11
N ASP A 131 -17.64 9.06 8.12
CA ASP A 131 -17.65 9.72 9.41
C ASP A 131 -16.52 9.17 10.30
N PHE A 132 -15.55 10.04 10.63
CA PHE A 132 -14.49 9.75 11.60
C PHE A 132 -14.66 10.67 12.80
N ASP A 133 -14.47 10.14 14.01
CA ASP A 133 -14.51 10.93 15.24
C ASP A 133 -13.49 12.07 15.21
N ASP A 134 -13.85 13.22 15.78
CA ASP A 134 -12.99 14.40 15.79
C ASP A 134 -11.63 14.16 16.50
N ALA A 135 -11.58 13.17 17.40
CA ALA A 135 -10.37 12.77 18.13
C ALA A 135 -9.39 11.94 17.29
N THR A 136 -9.78 11.43 16.11
CA THR A 136 -8.94 10.54 15.28
C THR A 136 -7.68 11.24 14.75
N PHE A 137 -7.73 12.56 14.57
CA PHE A 137 -6.69 13.34 13.92
C PHE A 137 -6.22 14.50 14.80
N THR A 138 -4.93 14.52 15.15
CA THR A 138 -4.34 15.61 15.95
C THR A 138 -3.48 16.51 15.06
N PRO A 139 -3.86 17.79 14.85
CA PRO A 139 -2.94 18.77 14.25
C PRO A 139 -1.80 19.05 15.22
N ARG A 140 -0.65 19.45 14.70
CA ARG A 140 0.51 19.81 15.52
C ARG A 140 0.53 21.27 15.92
N SER A 141 1.26 21.52 17.00
CA SER A 141 1.71 22.85 17.41
C SER A 141 3.10 23.13 16.85
N ASP A 142 3.43 24.42 16.75
CA ASP A 142 4.77 24.89 16.38
C ASP A 142 5.87 24.41 17.36
N GLU A 143 5.51 24.08 18.60
CA GLU A 143 6.44 23.51 19.58
C GLU A 143 6.55 21.97 19.47
N PRO A 144 7.74 21.39 19.72
CA PRO A 144 7.94 19.95 19.75
C PRO A 144 6.95 19.26 20.70
N THR A 145 6.15 18.34 20.17
CA THR A 145 5.10 17.65 20.93
C THR A 145 5.45 16.18 21.09
N THR A 146 5.51 15.71 22.34
CA THR A 146 5.76 14.29 22.65
C THR A 146 4.46 13.53 22.87
N LEU A 147 4.18 12.57 22.00
CA LEU A 147 3.15 11.56 22.20
C LEU A 147 3.75 10.38 22.97
N LYS A 148 3.13 10.01 24.08
CA LYS A 148 3.59 8.90 24.94
C LYS A 148 2.73 7.67 24.69
N PHE A 149 3.38 6.56 24.36
CA PHE A 149 2.76 5.25 24.25
C PHE A 149 3.34 4.33 25.33
N ASN A 150 2.77 3.13 25.47
CA ASN A 150 3.19 2.18 26.51
C ASN A 150 4.64 1.72 26.38
N ASP A 151 5.21 1.79 25.17
CA ASP A 151 6.49 1.19 24.80
C ASP A 151 7.43 2.10 24.04
N ILE A 152 6.99 3.30 23.64
CA ILE A 152 7.82 4.34 23.02
C ILE A 152 7.26 5.72 23.36
N ASN A 153 8.13 6.72 23.29
CA ASN A 153 7.74 8.11 23.18
C ASN A 153 8.10 8.61 21.79
N VAL A 154 7.19 9.31 21.12
CA VAL A 154 7.43 9.90 19.79
C VAL A 154 7.29 11.40 19.91
N THR A 155 8.41 12.11 19.77
CA THR A 155 8.43 13.57 19.69
C THR A 155 8.38 13.99 18.24
N ALA A 156 7.34 14.73 17.88
CA ALA A 156 7.24 15.33 16.57
C ALA A 156 7.78 16.76 16.60
N VAL A 157 8.54 17.12 15.57
CA VAL A 157 9.12 18.45 15.35
C VAL A 157 8.62 18.95 14.01
N GLU A 158 7.88 20.05 14.03
CA GLU A 158 7.40 20.72 12.82
C GLU A 158 8.51 21.61 12.25
N LEU A 159 8.71 21.54 10.94
CA LEU A 159 9.74 22.31 10.23
C LEU A 159 9.11 23.08 9.08
N GLN A 160 9.54 24.32 8.93
CA GLN A 160 8.98 25.29 8.00
C GLN A 160 9.98 25.60 6.86
N PRO A 161 9.50 25.82 5.63
CA PRO A 161 10.36 26.28 4.55
C PRO A 161 10.78 27.74 4.78
N SER A 162 11.95 28.11 4.27
CA SER A 162 12.51 29.47 4.37
C SER A 162 11.83 30.51 3.47
N THR A 163 11.01 30.10 2.50
CA THR A 163 10.33 30.99 1.55
C THR A 163 9.09 31.67 2.13
N LEU A 164 8.90 32.96 1.78
CA LEU A 164 7.87 33.87 2.31
C LEU A 164 6.41 33.50 1.98
N CYS A 165 6.15 32.51 1.12
CA CYS A 165 4.80 32.11 0.76
C CYS A 165 4.29 31.04 1.74
N LYS A 166 3.93 31.45 2.95
CA LYS A 166 3.42 30.56 3.99
C LYS A 166 2.01 30.09 3.65
N THR A 167 1.86 29.00 2.91
CA THR A 167 0.64 28.20 2.98
C THR A 167 0.82 27.12 4.04
N VAL A 168 -0.20 26.91 4.88
CA VAL A 168 -0.17 25.98 6.03
C VAL A 168 0.20 24.54 5.60
N SER A 169 0.01 24.16 4.34
CA SER A 169 0.28 22.80 3.85
C SER A 169 1.72 22.50 3.44
N GLU A 170 2.62 23.47 3.54
CA GLU A 170 4.01 23.29 3.10
C GLU A 170 4.95 22.81 4.21
N SER A 171 4.53 22.80 5.48
CA SER A 171 5.39 22.29 6.55
C SER A 171 5.61 20.77 6.45
N ILE A 172 6.73 20.34 7.01
CA ILE A 172 7.10 18.93 7.15
C ILE A 172 7.24 18.60 8.64
N ALA A 173 7.31 17.32 8.96
CA ALA A 173 7.56 16.86 10.31
C ALA A 173 8.69 15.84 10.39
N ALA A 174 9.58 16.07 11.35
CA ALA A 174 10.56 15.11 11.81
C ALA A 174 10.06 14.39 13.06
N TYR A 175 10.45 13.13 13.23
CA TYR A 175 10.03 12.29 14.35
C TYR A 175 11.22 11.70 15.08
N VAL A 176 11.35 12.06 16.35
CA VAL A 176 12.31 11.44 17.27
C VAL A 176 11.58 10.40 18.11
N ILE A 177 11.95 9.13 17.90
CA ILE A 177 11.41 7.97 18.59
C ILE A 177 12.36 7.62 19.73
N GLN A 178 11.88 7.63 20.96
CA GLN A 178 12.62 7.28 22.15
C GLN A 178 12.08 5.97 22.74
N LEU A 179 12.92 4.94 22.77
CA LEU A 179 12.58 3.70 23.46
C LEU A 179 12.75 3.86 24.98
N PRO A 180 12.07 3.03 25.81
CA PRO A 180 12.22 3.06 27.25
C PRO A 180 13.59 2.54 27.68
N THR A 181 14.17 3.15 28.71
CA THR A 181 15.34 2.60 29.42
C THR A 181 14.95 1.28 30.07
N LEU A 182 15.70 0.22 29.76
CA LEU A 182 15.49 -1.09 30.38
C LEU A 182 16.32 -1.16 31.65
N ARG A 183 15.69 -1.64 32.73
CA ARG A 183 16.39 -1.98 33.96
C ARG A 183 17.40 -3.09 33.68
N GLY A 184 18.53 -3.04 34.36
CA GLY A 184 19.51 -4.12 34.30
C GLY A 184 18.92 -5.46 34.72
N LYS A 185 19.43 -6.54 34.14
CA LYS A 185 19.04 -7.89 34.53
C LYS A 185 19.46 -8.13 35.98
N ALA A 186 18.55 -8.70 36.76
CA ALA A 186 18.81 -9.06 38.14
C ALA A 186 19.65 -10.33 38.23
N ASP A 187 20.78 -10.25 38.94
CA ASP A 187 21.66 -11.36 39.25
C ASP A 187 21.31 -11.93 40.63
N LYS A 188 20.48 -12.97 40.59
CA LYS A 188 19.99 -13.64 41.79
C LYS A 188 21.10 -14.43 42.49
N GLU A 189 22.04 -14.99 41.73
CA GLU A 189 23.14 -15.78 42.27
C GLU A 189 24.09 -14.87 43.06
N LYS A 190 24.43 -13.72 42.48
CA LYS A 190 25.25 -12.71 43.14
C LYS A 190 24.58 -12.09 44.37
N ALA A 191 23.25 -11.91 44.35
CA ALA A 191 22.51 -11.48 45.53
C ALA A 191 22.60 -12.51 46.68
N ILE A 192 22.52 -13.80 46.36
CA ILE A 192 22.69 -14.89 47.34
C ILE A 192 24.12 -14.89 47.88
N GLU A 193 25.13 -14.75 47.01
CA GLU A 193 26.55 -14.65 47.42
C GLU A 193 26.81 -13.48 48.37
N LEU A 194 26.14 -12.35 48.16
CA LEU A 194 26.23 -11.16 49.02
C LEU A 194 25.43 -11.28 50.34
N GLY A 195 24.76 -12.42 50.57
CA GLY A 195 24.01 -12.71 51.79
C GLY A 195 22.59 -12.14 51.82
N VAL A 196 21.99 -11.88 50.65
CA VAL A 196 20.58 -11.47 50.53
C VAL A 196 19.71 -12.72 50.47
N VAL A 197 19.05 -13.05 51.58
CA VAL A 197 18.22 -14.28 51.70
C VAL A 197 16.73 -14.01 51.67
N SER A 198 16.30 -12.77 51.94
CA SER A 198 14.88 -12.39 51.95
C SER A 198 14.40 -11.99 50.56
N VAL A 199 13.23 -12.50 50.18
CA VAL A 199 12.52 -12.07 48.96
C VAL A 199 12.18 -10.58 49.01
N GLN A 200 11.88 -10.04 50.20
CA GLN A 200 11.59 -8.61 50.38
C GLN A 200 12.84 -7.76 50.18
N ASP A 201 13.99 -8.20 50.71
CA ASP A 201 15.26 -7.48 50.56
C ASP A 201 15.75 -7.51 49.11
N PHE A 202 15.60 -8.65 48.43
CA PHE A 202 15.88 -8.74 47.01
C PHE A 202 14.96 -7.80 46.21
N LYS A 203 13.65 -7.76 46.51
CA LYS A 203 12.71 -6.83 45.85
C LYS A 203 13.03 -5.36 46.16
N ALA A 204 13.51 -5.04 47.35
CA ALA A 204 13.97 -3.70 47.72
C ALA A 204 15.17 -3.28 46.87
N LEU A 205 16.15 -4.17 46.69
CA LEU A 205 17.29 -3.96 45.78
C LEU A 205 16.84 -3.70 44.34
N LEU A 206 15.87 -4.48 43.82
CA LEU A 206 15.31 -4.29 42.47
C LEU A 206 14.55 -2.95 42.30
N ASN A 207 14.16 -2.32 43.40
CA ASN A 207 13.49 -1.02 43.43
C ASN A 207 14.45 0.13 43.80
N GLY A 208 15.76 -0.12 43.79
CA GLY A 208 16.78 0.90 44.04
C GLY A 208 17.06 1.16 45.52
N VAL A 209 16.55 0.33 46.43
CA VAL A 209 16.76 0.48 47.88
C VAL A 209 17.87 -0.46 48.34
N SER A 210 18.91 0.09 48.97
CA SER A 210 19.97 -0.70 49.60
C SER A 210 19.45 -1.47 50.81
N VAL A 211 20.00 -2.66 51.06
CA VAL A 211 19.58 -3.54 52.16
C VAL A 211 20.79 -4.01 52.97
N THR A 212 20.56 -4.50 54.18
CA THR A 212 21.61 -5.11 55.00
C THR A 212 21.54 -6.63 54.83
N SER A 213 22.65 -7.26 54.47
CA SER A 213 22.72 -8.72 54.34
C SER A 213 22.70 -9.43 55.69
N ILE A 214 22.50 -10.75 55.67
CA ILE A 214 22.58 -11.57 56.89
C ILE A 214 23.95 -11.52 57.59
N ASN A 215 24.98 -11.11 56.85
CA ASN A 215 26.34 -10.97 57.34
C ASN A 215 26.60 -9.56 57.91
N GLY A 216 25.58 -8.70 58.00
CA GLY A 216 25.67 -7.33 58.51
C GLY A 216 26.23 -6.30 57.53
N ASN A 217 26.53 -6.70 56.29
CA ASN A 217 27.09 -5.81 55.27
C ASN A 217 25.99 -5.09 54.48
N ALA A 218 26.22 -3.83 54.10
CA ALA A 218 25.34 -3.13 53.17
C ALA A 218 25.48 -3.68 51.75
N VAL A 219 24.36 -4.05 51.14
CA VAL A 219 24.25 -4.47 49.75
C VAL A 219 23.52 -3.40 48.96
N TYR A 220 24.11 -2.99 47.84
CA TYR A 220 23.60 -1.91 47.00
C TYR A 220 23.02 -2.47 45.69
N PRO A 221 22.00 -1.81 45.10
CA PRO A 221 21.35 -2.26 43.87
C PRO A 221 22.32 -2.60 42.71
N HIS A 222 23.35 -1.76 42.49
CA HIS A 222 24.34 -1.96 41.41
C HIS A 222 25.21 -3.22 41.56
N GLN A 223 25.24 -3.85 42.74
CA GLN A 223 26.01 -5.08 42.96
C GLN A 223 25.26 -6.32 42.49
N VAL A 224 23.93 -6.23 42.35
CA VAL A 224 23.01 -7.33 42.00
C VAL A 224 22.18 -7.05 40.74
N LEU A 225 22.35 -5.87 40.14
CA LEU A 225 21.74 -5.45 38.89
C LEU A 225 22.85 -5.14 37.89
N GLU A 226 22.71 -5.64 36.66
CA GLU A 226 23.49 -5.11 35.54
C GLU A 226 23.23 -3.60 35.35
N PRO A 227 24.11 -2.85 34.65
CA PRO A 227 23.82 -1.46 34.30
C PRO A 227 22.53 -1.32 33.50
N GLU A 228 21.79 -0.23 33.73
CA GLU A 228 20.62 0.09 32.91
C GLU A 228 21.00 0.26 31.44
N GLN A 229 20.14 -0.22 30.56
CA GLN A 229 20.29 -0.01 29.12
C GLN A 229 19.42 1.16 28.70
N VAL A 230 20.06 2.33 28.54
CA VAL A 230 19.39 3.54 28.03
C VAL A 230 18.66 3.21 26.74
N GLY A 231 17.42 3.69 26.63
CA GLY A 231 16.62 3.51 25.44
C GLY A 231 17.28 4.13 24.21
N PRO A 232 17.54 3.38 23.14
CA PRO A 232 18.04 3.97 21.91
C PRO A 232 17.01 4.94 21.31
N GLN A 233 17.52 5.92 20.56
CA GLN A 233 16.72 6.88 19.81
C GLN A 233 16.76 6.56 18.31
N ALA A 234 15.65 6.79 17.61
CA ALA A 234 15.62 6.79 16.15
C ALA A 234 15.05 8.10 15.64
N LEU A 235 15.49 8.56 14.47
CA LEU A 235 14.99 9.78 13.82
C LEU A 235 14.45 9.43 12.43
N VAL A 236 13.21 9.84 12.13
CA VAL A 236 12.65 9.81 10.77
C VAL A 236 12.49 11.26 10.31
N LEU A 237 13.15 11.61 9.21
CA LEU A 237 13.14 12.97 8.66
C LEU A 237 12.84 12.93 7.16
N GLU A 238 11.81 13.66 6.75
CA GLU A 238 11.60 14.01 5.35
C GLU A 238 12.15 15.40 5.07
N CYS A 239 12.84 15.59 3.95
CA CYS A 239 13.29 16.92 3.51
C CYS A 239 13.11 17.00 1.99
N PRO A 240 12.02 17.59 1.49
CA PRO A 240 11.66 17.48 0.08
C PRO A 240 12.50 18.37 -0.83
N ASP A 241 12.99 19.51 -0.33
CA ASP A 241 13.76 20.48 -1.10
C ASP A 241 14.66 21.35 -0.20
N PRO A 242 15.61 22.11 -0.78
CA PRO A 242 16.57 22.91 0.00
C PRO A 242 15.96 24.00 0.89
N GLY A 243 14.69 24.37 0.68
CA GLY A 243 14.00 25.42 1.43
C GLY A 243 13.94 25.15 2.95
N PHE A 244 13.98 23.87 3.36
CA PHE A 244 13.92 23.45 4.76
C PHE A 244 15.28 23.36 5.45
N LEU A 245 16.39 23.49 4.72
CA LEU A 245 17.74 23.29 5.27
C LEU A 245 18.04 24.24 6.43
N LYS A 246 17.61 25.50 6.32
CA LYS A 246 17.82 26.49 7.38
C LYS A 246 17.18 26.02 8.68
N ASP A 247 15.94 25.55 8.63
CA ASP A 247 15.23 25.13 9.84
C ASP A 247 15.84 23.84 10.40
N ILE A 248 16.05 22.82 9.56
CA ILE A 248 16.70 21.56 9.99
C ILE A 248 18.04 21.80 10.70
N THR A 249 18.90 22.66 10.13
CA THR A 249 20.26 22.90 10.64
C THR A 249 20.32 23.84 11.84
N THR A 250 19.23 24.55 12.17
CA THR A 250 19.21 25.51 13.28
C THR A 250 18.14 25.20 14.33
N HIS A 251 17.22 24.27 14.07
CA HIS A 251 16.13 23.93 14.97
C HIS A 251 16.68 23.43 16.31
N PRO A 252 16.33 24.07 17.46
CA PRO A 252 16.94 23.78 18.75
C PRO A 252 16.84 22.32 19.18
N PHE A 253 15.71 21.66 18.87
CA PHE A 253 15.49 20.26 19.23
C PHE A 253 16.31 19.28 18.36
N LEU A 254 16.47 19.55 17.06
CA LEU A 254 17.18 18.65 16.14
C LEU A 254 18.70 18.79 16.23
N ASN A 255 19.18 19.88 16.84
CA ASN A 255 20.61 20.16 17.02
C ASN A 255 20.99 20.16 18.52
N ALA A 256 20.11 19.58 19.36
CA ALA A 256 20.36 19.42 20.79
C ALA A 256 21.44 18.34 21.03
N PRO A 257 22.48 18.58 21.86
CA PRO A 257 23.52 17.59 22.19
C PRO A 257 23.02 16.23 22.72
N GLN A 258 21.77 16.19 23.17
CA GLN A 258 21.07 15.08 23.80
C GLN A 258 20.42 14.17 22.77
N LEU A 259 20.19 14.68 21.55
CA LEU A 259 19.69 13.89 20.43
C LEU A 259 20.83 13.04 19.88
N LYS A 260 20.83 11.76 20.22
CA LYS A 260 21.84 10.78 19.82
C LYS A 260 21.16 9.54 19.23
N PRO A 261 20.55 9.68 18.04
CA PRO A 261 19.91 8.57 17.37
C PRO A 261 20.94 7.49 17.04
N VAL A 262 20.52 6.23 17.16
CA VAL A 262 21.28 5.07 16.67
C VAL A 262 20.99 4.81 15.19
N VAL A 263 19.83 5.28 14.70
CA VAL A 263 19.46 5.26 13.29
C VAL A 263 18.74 6.56 12.87
N VAL A 264 19.11 7.12 11.71
CA VAL A 264 18.39 8.20 11.04
C VAL A 264 17.88 7.69 9.69
N VAL A 265 16.58 7.84 9.44
CA VAL A 265 15.95 7.57 8.15
C VAL A 265 15.74 8.88 7.41
N HIS A 266 16.31 8.96 6.22
CA HIS A 266 16.29 10.12 5.34
C HIS A 266 15.33 9.88 4.17
N ILE A 267 14.16 10.51 4.23
CA ILE A 267 13.22 10.61 3.10
C ILE A 267 13.56 11.91 2.36
N THR A 268 14.63 11.88 1.57
CA THR A 268 15.26 13.11 1.06
C THR A 268 15.87 12.87 -0.32
N PRO A 269 15.62 13.74 -1.32
CA PRO A 269 16.17 13.59 -2.65
C PRO A 269 17.67 13.84 -2.67
N LYS A 270 18.32 13.31 -3.69
CA LYS A 270 19.77 13.40 -3.86
C LYS A 270 20.26 14.84 -3.88
N ALA A 271 19.53 15.71 -4.57
CA ALA A 271 19.87 17.13 -4.68
C ALA A 271 19.95 17.86 -3.33
N VAL A 272 19.21 17.40 -2.31
CA VAL A 272 19.24 17.98 -0.96
C VAL A 272 20.35 17.34 -0.13
N LEU A 273 20.48 16.01 -0.16
CA LEU A 273 21.52 15.29 0.58
C LEU A 273 22.93 15.72 0.15
N GLU A 274 23.14 16.04 -1.12
CA GLU A 274 24.44 16.48 -1.65
C GLU A 274 24.79 17.94 -1.30
N THR A 275 23.88 18.69 -0.68
CA THR A 275 24.20 20.04 -0.21
C THR A 275 25.21 20.01 0.93
N THR A 276 26.10 21.00 0.97
CA THR A 276 27.11 21.11 2.03
C THR A 276 26.47 21.21 3.42
N LEU A 277 25.36 21.97 3.53
CA LEU A 277 24.65 22.17 4.80
C LEU A 277 24.07 20.86 5.34
N TYR A 278 23.39 20.08 4.50
CA TYR A 278 22.81 18.81 4.94
C TYR A 278 23.89 17.80 5.32
N ASN A 279 24.95 17.69 4.52
CA ASN A 279 26.09 16.82 4.85
C ASN A 279 26.75 17.18 6.17
N GLN A 280 26.96 18.48 6.44
CA GLN A 280 27.51 18.94 7.72
C GLN A 280 26.59 18.60 8.89
N TRP A 281 25.27 18.80 8.72
CA TRP A 281 24.28 18.43 9.73
C TRP A 281 24.26 16.91 9.97
N MET A 282 24.34 16.10 8.92
CA MET A 282 24.37 14.64 9.00
C MET A 282 25.59 14.14 9.77
N LYS A 283 26.76 14.79 9.61
CA LYS A 283 28.01 14.45 10.32
C LYS A 283 27.93 14.57 11.85
N GLN A 284 27.00 15.35 12.39
CA GLN A 284 26.81 15.40 13.85
C GLN A 284 26.40 14.03 14.41
N PHE A 285 25.75 13.20 13.58
CA PHE A 285 25.33 11.83 13.91
C PHE A 285 26.34 10.77 13.45
N HIS A 286 27.65 11.04 13.53
CA HIS A 286 28.72 10.14 13.08
C HIS A 286 28.72 8.72 13.71
N GLN A 287 28.08 8.52 14.87
CA GLN A 287 27.94 7.20 15.54
C GLN A 287 26.65 6.46 15.14
N CYS A 288 25.83 7.06 14.28
CA CYS A 288 24.54 6.57 13.85
C CYS A 288 24.65 5.78 12.53
N GLN A 289 23.70 4.88 12.28
CA GLN A 289 23.47 4.33 10.94
C GLN A 289 22.47 5.20 10.18
N HIS A 290 22.71 5.43 8.89
CA HIS A 290 21.85 6.25 8.05
C HIS A 290 21.14 5.39 7.02
N ILE A 291 19.81 5.45 6.95
CA ILE A 291 19.00 4.76 5.94
C ILE A 291 18.47 5.79 4.95
N LEU A 292 18.75 5.64 3.66
CA LEU A 292 18.14 6.47 2.61
C LEU A 292 16.89 5.81 2.07
N LEU A 293 15.84 6.59 1.93
CA LEU A 293 14.54 6.14 1.44
C LEU A 293 14.00 7.12 0.40
N HIS A 294 14.56 7.07 -0.82
CA HIS A 294 14.18 7.93 -1.93
C HIS A 294 14.48 7.28 -3.29
N PRO A 295 13.65 7.50 -4.33
CA PRO A 295 13.83 6.91 -5.67
C PRO A 295 15.13 7.24 -6.38
N ASP A 296 15.87 8.26 -5.94
CA ASP A 296 17.19 8.58 -6.48
C ASP A 296 18.26 7.53 -6.11
N PHE A 297 18.02 6.75 -5.05
CA PHE A 297 18.96 5.79 -4.50
C PHE A 297 18.41 4.37 -4.47
N CYS A 298 17.16 4.23 -4.05
CA CYS A 298 16.54 2.93 -3.84
C CYS A 298 16.23 2.26 -5.19
N PRO A 299 16.50 0.95 -5.33
CA PRO A 299 16.07 0.22 -6.51
C PRO A 299 14.54 0.24 -6.62
N SER A 300 14.05 0.21 -7.86
CA SER A 300 12.64 -0.07 -8.12
C SER A 300 12.43 -1.57 -7.96
N GLU A 301 12.00 -1.99 -6.77
CA GLU A 301 11.71 -3.40 -6.45
C GLU A 301 10.22 -3.70 -6.64
N ILE A 302 9.91 -4.91 -7.09
CA ILE A 302 8.52 -5.39 -7.17
C ILE A 302 8.14 -5.88 -5.78
N ALA A 303 7.27 -5.13 -5.10
CA ALA A 303 6.94 -5.47 -3.72
C ALA A 303 5.92 -6.61 -3.58
N ILE A 304 5.24 -7.04 -4.65
CA ILE A 304 4.10 -7.96 -4.57
C ILE A 304 4.29 -9.18 -5.48
N LYS A 305 4.94 -10.23 -4.97
CA LYS A 305 5.11 -11.50 -5.70
C LYS A 305 3.78 -12.18 -6.13
N PRO A 306 2.71 -12.25 -5.30
CA PRO A 306 1.51 -13.02 -5.68
C PRO A 306 0.73 -12.48 -6.89
N GLY A 307 0.44 -11.17 -6.93
CA GLY A 307 -0.25 -10.55 -8.09
C GLY A 307 0.60 -10.56 -9.36
N LEU A 308 1.92 -10.39 -9.21
CA LEU A 308 2.86 -10.55 -10.31
C LEU A 308 2.88 -11.99 -10.83
N TYR A 309 2.92 -12.98 -9.95
CA TYR A 309 2.89 -14.41 -10.30
C TYR A 309 1.68 -14.73 -11.17
N SER A 310 0.47 -14.34 -10.74
CA SER A 310 -0.74 -14.55 -11.54
C SER A 310 -0.67 -13.86 -12.91
N SER A 311 -0.16 -12.63 -12.95
CA SER A 311 -0.02 -11.87 -14.19
C SER A 311 0.99 -12.51 -15.14
N MET A 312 2.10 -13.03 -14.61
CA MET A 312 3.11 -13.76 -15.37
C MET A 312 2.54 -15.05 -15.93
N LEU A 313 1.83 -15.86 -15.14
CA LEU A 313 1.17 -17.07 -15.64
C LEU A 313 0.16 -16.77 -16.75
N LEU A 314 -0.66 -15.73 -16.61
CA LEU A 314 -1.59 -15.34 -17.66
C LEU A 314 -0.86 -14.88 -18.93
N HIS A 315 0.25 -14.15 -18.78
CA HIS A 315 1.11 -13.75 -19.89
C HIS A 315 1.78 -14.93 -20.59
N LEU A 316 2.25 -15.94 -19.85
CA LEU A 316 2.77 -17.18 -20.41
C LEU A 316 1.71 -17.82 -21.35
N VAL A 317 0.45 -17.76 -20.96
CA VAL A 317 -0.65 -18.44 -21.67
C VAL A 317 -1.09 -17.68 -22.90
N GLU A 318 -1.33 -16.38 -22.77
CA GLU A 318 -1.74 -15.52 -23.87
C GLU A 318 -0.97 -14.17 -23.84
N PRO A 319 0.25 -14.14 -24.41
CA PRO A 319 1.12 -12.97 -24.35
C PRO A 319 0.63 -11.79 -25.21
N ASN A 320 -0.38 -11.96 -26.07
CA ASN A 320 -0.94 -10.82 -26.81
C ASN A 320 -2.01 -10.05 -26.03
N ILE A 321 -2.58 -10.66 -24.99
CA ILE A 321 -3.68 -10.09 -24.21
C ILE A 321 -3.19 -9.69 -22.83
N PHE A 322 -2.39 -10.51 -22.16
CA PHE A 322 -1.89 -10.20 -20.83
C PHE A 322 -0.52 -9.55 -20.93
N ASN A 323 -0.44 -8.30 -20.49
CA ASN A 323 0.84 -7.59 -20.44
C ASN A 323 1.68 -8.15 -19.29
N LEU A 324 2.96 -8.41 -19.58
CA LEU A 324 3.92 -8.70 -18.54
C LEU A 324 4.20 -7.42 -17.73
N PRO A 325 4.03 -7.42 -16.40
CA PRO A 325 4.32 -6.23 -15.61
C PRO A 325 5.81 -5.86 -15.73
N THR A 326 6.08 -4.61 -16.11
CA THR A 326 7.45 -4.08 -16.22
C THR A 326 8.03 -3.80 -14.85
N THR A 327 9.29 -4.15 -14.66
CA THR A 327 10.13 -3.46 -13.68
C THR A 327 10.60 -2.14 -14.25
N VAL A 328 10.47 -1.07 -13.47
CA VAL A 328 11.14 0.19 -13.82
C VAL A 328 12.65 -0.04 -13.79
N SER A 329 13.27 0.33 -14.91
CA SER A 329 14.71 0.37 -15.18
C SER A 329 15.61 0.47 -13.95
N HIS A 330 16.64 -0.38 -13.93
CA HIS A 330 17.83 -0.27 -13.09
C HIS A 330 18.50 1.10 -13.28
N LYS A 331 18.02 2.14 -12.60
CA LYS A 331 18.92 3.22 -12.23
C LYS A 331 20.01 2.53 -11.39
N LYS A 332 21.23 2.49 -11.91
CA LYS A 332 22.39 2.11 -11.11
C LYS A 332 22.29 2.93 -9.84
N SER A 333 22.19 2.26 -8.70
CA SER A 333 22.36 2.88 -7.40
C SER A 333 23.60 3.75 -7.50
N LEU A 334 23.39 5.07 -7.52
CA LEU A 334 24.50 6.00 -7.50
C LEU A 334 25.02 5.89 -6.08
N SER A 335 26.18 5.24 -5.92
CA SER A 335 26.90 5.23 -4.66
C SER A 335 27.05 6.68 -4.23
N PRO A 336 26.39 7.12 -3.16
CA PRO A 336 26.50 8.50 -2.78
C PRO A 336 27.92 8.78 -2.30
N ALA A 337 28.45 9.97 -2.60
CA ALA A 337 29.71 10.41 -2.02
C ALA A 337 29.46 10.95 -0.59
N PHE A 338 29.15 10.06 0.35
CA PHE A 338 29.00 10.42 1.77
C PHE A 338 30.17 9.89 2.60
N ASP A 339 30.65 10.72 3.53
CA ASP A 339 31.73 10.35 4.46
C ASP A 339 31.24 9.35 5.53
N SER A 340 29.93 9.24 5.74
CA SER A 340 29.29 8.36 6.72
C SER A 340 28.80 7.06 6.07
N PRO A 341 28.80 5.91 6.79
CA PRO A 341 28.24 4.67 6.27
C PRO A 341 26.73 4.80 6.11
N VAL A 342 26.25 4.54 4.89
CA VAL A 342 24.84 4.67 4.52
C VAL A 342 24.28 3.34 4.03
N ILE A 343 23.04 3.05 4.43
CA ILE A 343 22.23 1.91 4.04
C ILE A 343 21.19 2.40 3.04
N ILE A 344 21.10 1.75 1.89
CA ILE A 344 20.04 2.01 0.93
C ILE A 344 18.82 1.17 1.32
N GLY A 345 17.67 1.82 1.53
CA GLY A 345 16.44 1.12 1.89
C GLY A 345 15.98 0.17 0.78
N GLN A 346 15.51 -1.01 1.19
CA GLN A 346 14.88 -2.02 0.33
C GLN A 346 13.51 -2.39 0.90
N CYS A 347 12.58 -2.78 0.05
CA CYS A 347 11.24 -3.14 0.50
C CYS A 347 11.31 -4.41 1.36
N SER A 348 10.54 -4.38 2.46
CA SER A 348 10.53 -5.39 3.53
C SER A 348 11.84 -5.51 4.31
N MET A 349 12.86 -4.66 4.07
CA MET A 349 14.08 -4.63 4.89
C MET A 349 13.77 -4.29 6.35
N ALA A 350 14.21 -5.15 7.26
CA ALA A 350 14.10 -4.95 8.70
C ALA A 350 15.40 -4.40 9.30
N PHE A 351 15.29 -3.36 10.12
CA PHE A 351 16.37 -2.80 10.91
C PHE A 351 16.06 -2.97 12.40
N HIS A 352 16.85 -3.78 13.09
CA HIS A 352 16.71 -4.03 14.51
C HIS A 352 17.31 -2.88 15.32
N ILE A 353 16.47 -2.16 16.05
CA ILE A 353 16.90 -1.18 17.06
C ILE A 353 17.13 -1.91 18.40
N ARG A 354 16.30 -2.91 18.69
CA ARG A 354 16.46 -3.87 19.79
C ARG A 354 16.09 -5.30 19.35
N PRO A 355 16.75 -6.34 19.90
CA PRO A 355 17.77 -6.27 20.95
C PRO A 355 19.11 -5.76 20.45
N LEU A 356 19.91 -5.12 21.32
CA LEU A 356 21.21 -4.55 20.95
C LEU A 356 22.20 -5.59 20.38
N THR A 357 22.04 -6.86 20.76
CA THR A 357 22.84 -7.98 20.23
C THR A 357 22.61 -8.27 18.74
N ARG A 358 21.51 -7.76 18.18
CA ARG A 358 21.15 -7.87 16.76
C ARG A 358 21.04 -6.51 16.09
N PHE A 359 21.57 -5.46 16.71
CA PHE A 359 21.45 -4.08 16.23
C PHE A 359 21.90 -3.96 14.76
N GLY A 360 21.12 -3.22 13.97
CA GLY A 360 21.37 -2.98 12.56
C GLY A 360 20.45 -3.78 11.64
N VAL A 361 20.81 -3.84 10.36
CA VAL A 361 20.04 -4.56 9.33
C VAL A 361 20.03 -6.06 9.64
N ASP A 362 18.84 -6.67 9.57
CA ASP A 362 18.71 -8.12 9.70
C ASP A 362 19.39 -8.82 8.53
N LYS A 363 20.49 -9.53 8.81
CA LYS A 363 21.26 -10.27 7.80
C LYS A 363 20.56 -11.55 7.32
N ASN A 364 19.58 -12.04 8.08
CA ASN A 364 18.76 -13.19 7.70
C ASN A 364 17.45 -12.76 7.03
N PHE A 365 17.28 -11.45 6.77
CA PHE A 365 16.18 -10.97 5.97
C PHE A 365 16.27 -11.58 4.57
N SER A 366 15.39 -12.55 4.31
CA SER A 366 15.15 -13.06 2.98
C SER A 366 13.99 -12.24 2.42
N SER A 367 14.18 -11.64 1.25
CA SER A 367 13.15 -10.92 0.50
C SER A 367 12.08 -11.89 -0.04
N LYS A 368 11.56 -12.80 0.79
CA LYS A 368 10.66 -13.88 0.37
C LYS A 368 9.40 -13.36 -0.31
N MET A 369 8.97 -12.12 -0.03
CA MET A 369 7.77 -11.50 -0.60
C MET A 369 8.03 -10.37 -1.62
N CYS A 370 9.24 -9.78 -1.64
CA CYS A 370 9.62 -8.69 -2.57
C CYS A 370 10.80 -9.13 -3.41
N SER A 371 10.80 -8.83 -4.71
CA SER A 371 11.90 -9.21 -5.59
C SER A 371 12.56 -7.99 -6.20
N SER A 372 13.89 -7.99 -6.21
CA SER A 372 14.71 -6.96 -6.83
C SER A 372 14.81 -7.09 -8.35
N SER A 373 14.35 -8.22 -8.92
CA SER A 373 14.34 -8.43 -10.37
C SER A 373 13.32 -9.47 -10.83
N ILE A 374 12.86 -9.35 -12.08
CA ILE A 374 12.08 -10.40 -12.75
C ILE A 374 12.83 -11.74 -12.69
N ASP A 375 14.16 -11.75 -12.81
CA ASP A 375 14.96 -12.98 -12.70
C ASP A 375 14.82 -13.68 -11.34
N SER A 376 14.75 -12.93 -10.24
CA SER A 376 14.53 -13.53 -8.93
C SER A 376 13.11 -14.08 -8.80
N VAL A 377 12.10 -13.41 -9.35
CA VAL A 377 10.73 -13.96 -9.40
C VAL A 377 10.68 -15.20 -10.27
N LEU A 378 11.35 -15.20 -11.43
CA LEU A 378 11.46 -16.34 -12.33
C LEU A 378 12.20 -17.51 -11.69
N ASN A 379 13.24 -17.25 -10.92
CA ASN A 379 13.95 -18.30 -10.19
C ASN A 379 13.09 -18.85 -9.05
N ASP A 380 12.36 -18.00 -8.32
CA ASP A 380 11.40 -18.45 -7.31
C ASP A 380 10.29 -19.29 -7.96
N LEU A 381 9.77 -18.87 -9.12
CA LEU A 381 8.83 -19.64 -9.95
C LEU A 381 9.40 -21.01 -10.36
N MET A 382 10.68 -21.06 -10.74
CA MET A 382 11.36 -22.31 -11.11
C MET A 382 11.64 -23.25 -9.94
N LEU A 383 11.49 -22.77 -8.70
CA LEU A 383 11.70 -23.54 -7.47
C LEU A 383 10.38 -23.90 -6.79
N ASP A 384 9.25 -23.51 -7.38
CA ASP A 384 7.91 -23.82 -6.89
C ASP A 384 7.51 -25.21 -7.38
N ASP A 385 7.67 -26.22 -6.53
CA ASP A 385 7.31 -27.61 -6.83
C ASP A 385 5.84 -27.75 -7.30
N GLN A 386 4.91 -26.93 -6.78
CA GLN A 386 3.52 -26.97 -7.22
C GLN A 386 3.35 -26.40 -8.63
N LEU A 387 4.09 -25.35 -8.98
CA LEU A 387 4.10 -24.84 -10.35
C LEU A 387 4.74 -25.83 -11.32
N ILE A 388 5.80 -26.52 -10.90
CA ILE A 388 6.43 -27.57 -11.71
C ILE A 388 5.43 -28.70 -11.95
N ASP A 389 4.81 -29.21 -10.90
CA ASP A 389 3.75 -30.24 -10.99
C ASP A 389 2.61 -29.76 -11.90
N PHE A 390 2.22 -28.49 -11.76
CA PHE A 390 1.22 -27.85 -12.59
C PHE A 390 1.64 -27.82 -14.07
N ILE A 391 2.84 -27.35 -14.40
CA ILE A 391 3.36 -27.31 -15.77
C ILE A 391 3.45 -28.72 -16.35
N GLU A 392 3.93 -29.70 -15.56
CA GLU A 392 4.05 -31.09 -15.98
C GLU A 392 2.70 -31.77 -16.25
N ALA A 393 1.66 -31.37 -15.52
CA ALA A 393 0.29 -31.84 -15.71
C ALA A 393 -0.39 -31.25 -16.96
N HIS A 394 0.11 -30.13 -17.50
CA HIS A 394 -0.51 -29.40 -18.60
C HIS A 394 0.28 -29.55 -19.91
N PRO A 395 -0.20 -30.34 -20.90
CA PRO A 395 0.57 -30.67 -22.10
C PRO A 395 1.08 -29.46 -22.90
N PHE A 396 0.28 -28.39 -23.00
CA PHE A 396 0.66 -27.15 -23.69
C PHE A 396 1.76 -26.39 -22.95
N LEU A 397 1.64 -26.25 -21.62
CA LEU A 397 2.66 -25.60 -20.83
C LEU A 397 3.93 -26.45 -20.81
N LYS A 398 3.81 -27.76 -20.58
CA LYS A 398 4.94 -28.69 -20.63
C LYS A 398 5.74 -28.60 -21.94
N SER A 399 5.08 -28.49 -23.09
CA SER A 399 5.76 -28.40 -24.38
C SER A 399 6.41 -27.04 -24.65
N ASN A 400 5.84 -25.95 -24.10
CA ASN A 400 6.21 -24.58 -24.47
C ASN A 400 6.92 -23.80 -23.36
N PHE A 401 6.95 -24.32 -22.12
CA PHE A 401 7.38 -23.58 -20.93
C PHE A 401 8.83 -23.12 -21.02
N ASN A 402 9.76 -23.96 -21.50
CA ASN A 402 11.16 -23.58 -21.64
C ASN A 402 11.36 -22.46 -22.67
N ASP A 403 10.68 -22.52 -23.81
CA ASP A 403 10.75 -21.48 -24.84
C ASP A 403 10.17 -20.17 -24.32
N LEU A 404 9.04 -20.25 -23.63
CA LEU A 404 8.32 -19.14 -23.06
C LEU A 404 9.09 -18.47 -21.89
N LEU A 405 9.74 -19.28 -21.06
CA LEU A 405 10.66 -18.81 -20.02
C LEU A 405 11.92 -18.18 -20.63
N SER A 406 12.44 -18.73 -21.73
CA SER A 406 13.59 -18.15 -22.44
C SER A 406 13.24 -16.78 -23.06
N ASN A 407 12.00 -16.60 -23.52
CA ASN A 407 11.49 -15.32 -23.99
C ASN A 407 11.40 -14.29 -22.83
N LEU A 408 11.09 -14.74 -21.62
CA LEU A 408 11.06 -13.89 -20.42
C LEU A 408 12.46 -13.51 -19.89
N LYS A 409 13.46 -14.40 -19.94
CA LYS A 409 14.80 -14.18 -19.35
C LYS A 409 15.74 -13.29 -20.18
N ASN A 410 15.43 -13.04 -21.46
CA ASN A 410 16.32 -12.33 -22.37
C ASN A 410 16.09 -10.80 -22.38
N LYS A 411 17.08 -10.03 -22.90
CA LYS A 411 16.96 -8.61 -23.33
C LYS A 411 15.72 -8.32 -24.20
N LEU A 412 15.05 -9.36 -24.68
CA LEU A 412 13.75 -9.38 -25.32
C LEU A 412 12.64 -8.70 -24.53
N LEU A 413 12.69 -8.60 -23.20
CA LEU A 413 11.68 -7.87 -22.41
C LEU A 413 11.55 -6.40 -22.85
N MET A 414 12.68 -5.70 -23.02
CA MET A 414 12.69 -4.31 -23.49
C MET A 414 12.26 -4.18 -24.96
N GLU A 415 12.71 -5.09 -25.84
CA GLU A 415 12.27 -5.13 -27.25
C GLU A 415 10.80 -5.54 -27.41
N TYR A 416 10.30 -6.41 -26.52
CA TYR A 416 8.91 -6.84 -26.43
C TYR A 416 8.04 -5.68 -25.92
N HIS A 417 8.47 -4.96 -24.89
CA HIS A 417 7.83 -3.72 -24.46
C HIS A 417 7.84 -2.69 -25.56
N GLU A 418 8.94 -2.49 -26.29
CA GLU A 418 9.00 -1.58 -27.44
C GLU A 418 8.05 -2.01 -28.59
N LYS A 419 7.92 -3.31 -28.85
CA LYS A 419 6.95 -3.86 -29.82
C LYS A 419 5.50 -3.69 -29.36
N LEU A 420 5.20 -3.97 -28.08
CA LEU A 420 3.91 -3.72 -27.44
C LEU A 420 3.55 -2.24 -27.50
N THR A 421 4.51 -1.37 -27.23
CA THR A 421 4.42 0.09 -27.34
C THR A 421 4.02 0.49 -28.76
N LYS A 422 4.79 0.05 -29.76
CA LYS A 422 4.47 0.32 -31.18
C LYS A 422 3.09 -0.22 -31.55
N LYS A 423 2.68 -1.37 -31.02
CA LYS A 423 1.37 -1.99 -31.28
C LYS A 423 0.22 -1.28 -30.54
N LEU A 424 0.45 -0.71 -29.36
CA LEU A 424 -0.52 0.07 -28.59
C LEU A 424 -0.70 1.46 -29.20
N PHE A 425 0.36 2.26 -29.30
CA PHE A 425 0.29 3.68 -29.67
C PHE A 425 0.18 3.96 -31.18
N ASN A 426 0.54 3.01 -32.06
CA ASN A 426 0.28 3.15 -33.52
C ASN A 426 -1.02 2.46 -33.96
N SER A 427 -1.87 2.03 -33.01
CA SER A 427 -3.11 1.35 -33.34
C SER A 427 -4.20 2.35 -33.73
N SER A 428 -4.79 2.16 -34.91
CA SER A 428 -6.01 2.86 -35.33
C SER A 428 -7.29 2.27 -34.70
N ARG A 429 -7.14 1.38 -33.71
CA ARG A 429 -8.22 0.63 -33.04
C ARG A 429 -8.36 1.02 -31.58
N THR A 430 -9.53 0.74 -31.03
CA THR A 430 -9.80 0.97 -29.61
C THR A 430 -9.32 -0.22 -28.80
N LYS A 431 -8.48 0.02 -27.80
CA LYS A 431 -8.05 -1.00 -26.85
C LYS A 431 -8.53 -0.70 -25.44
N ILE A 432 -8.76 -1.75 -24.67
CA ILE A 432 -9.23 -1.64 -23.29
C ILE A 432 -8.27 -2.44 -22.41
N THR A 433 -7.60 -1.76 -21.48
CA THR A 433 -6.70 -2.35 -20.50
C THR A 433 -7.34 -2.31 -19.12
N PHE A 434 -7.49 -3.46 -18.48
CA PHE A 434 -8.00 -3.59 -17.12
C PHE A 434 -6.85 -3.41 -16.15
N LEU A 435 -6.77 -2.26 -15.48
CA LEU A 435 -5.72 -1.96 -14.51
C LEU A 435 -6.04 -2.50 -13.12
N GLY A 436 -7.33 -2.65 -12.81
CA GLY A 436 -7.80 -3.25 -11.58
C GLY A 436 -9.22 -3.80 -11.74
N THR A 437 -9.46 -4.97 -11.15
CA THR A 437 -10.65 -5.80 -11.40
C THR A 437 -11.33 -6.28 -10.12
N GLY A 438 -10.91 -5.76 -8.97
CA GLY A 438 -11.39 -6.14 -7.65
C GLY A 438 -12.36 -5.14 -7.02
N ALA A 439 -13.19 -5.64 -6.11
CA ALA A 439 -14.18 -4.86 -5.38
C ALA A 439 -13.79 -4.58 -3.91
N SER A 440 -14.21 -3.42 -3.43
CA SER A 440 -14.13 -2.89 -2.06
C SER A 440 -12.72 -2.67 -1.48
N ASN A 441 -11.88 -3.71 -1.44
CA ASN A 441 -10.57 -3.63 -0.80
C ASN A 441 -9.47 -4.03 -1.77
N LEU A 442 -8.26 -3.53 -1.50
CA LEU A 442 -7.04 -4.03 -2.14
C LEU A 442 -6.81 -5.49 -1.74
N SER A 443 -6.55 -6.35 -2.72
CA SER A 443 -6.06 -7.72 -2.54
C SER A 443 -4.63 -7.83 -3.04
N ILE A 444 -3.93 -8.87 -2.60
CA ILE A 444 -2.59 -9.22 -3.10
C ILE A 444 -2.59 -9.67 -4.57
N THR A 445 -3.77 -9.98 -5.14
CA THR A 445 -3.95 -10.53 -6.50
C THR A 445 -4.70 -9.64 -7.47
N ARG A 446 -5.57 -8.74 -6.97
CA ARG A 446 -6.40 -7.84 -7.77
C ARG A 446 -6.45 -6.47 -7.12
N ASN A 447 -6.10 -5.43 -7.87
CA ASN A 447 -6.31 -4.04 -7.49
C ASN A 447 -7.79 -3.68 -7.60
N VAL A 448 -8.18 -2.57 -6.97
CA VAL A 448 -9.53 -2.01 -7.08
C VAL A 448 -9.82 -1.45 -8.48
N SER A 449 -11.09 -1.26 -8.81
CA SER A 449 -11.59 -0.92 -10.15
C SER A 449 -10.82 0.21 -10.85
N SER A 450 -10.27 -0.12 -12.03
CA SER A 450 -9.82 0.88 -13.00
C SER A 450 -9.65 0.27 -14.40
N ILE A 451 -10.20 0.94 -15.40
CA ILE A 451 -10.19 0.48 -16.80
C ILE A 451 -9.71 1.62 -17.69
N LEU A 452 -8.65 1.37 -18.45
CA LEU A 452 -8.05 2.33 -19.39
C LEU A 452 -8.49 2.04 -20.82
N LEU A 453 -9.09 3.03 -21.47
CA LEU A 453 -9.40 3.01 -22.90
C LEU A 453 -8.31 3.77 -23.65
N HIS A 454 -7.71 3.11 -24.63
CA HIS A 454 -6.89 3.74 -25.66
C HIS A 454 -7.74 3.95 -26.91
N LEU A 455 -7.93 5.21 -27.31
CA LEU A 455 -8.75 5.58 -28.45
C LEU A 455 -7.90 5.70 -29.73
N PRO A 456 -8.48 5.49 -30.92
CA PRO A 456 -7.76 5.62 -32.19
C PRO A 456 -7.14 7.00 -32.46
N SER A 457 -7.55 8.04 -31.72
CA SER A 457 -6.95 9.37 -31.78
C SER A 457 -5.61 9.49 -31.04
N GLY A 458 -5.14 8.42 -30.37
CA GLY A 458 -3.99 8.43 -29.46
C GLY A 458 -4.32 8.96 -28.06
N ALA A 459 -5.59 9.31 -27.80
CA ALA A 459 -6.04 9.79 -26.50
C ALA A 459 -6.43 8.64 -25.58
N PHE A 460 -6.29 8.87 -24.28
CA PHE A 460 -6.69 7.91 -23.25
C PHE A 460 -7.89 8.40 -22.44
N MET A 461 -8.69 7.45 -21.97
CA MET A 461 -9.79 7.67 -21.03
C MET A 461 -9.76 6.61 -19.93
N LEU A 462 -10.00 7.00 -18.68
CA LEU A 462 -10.20 6.07 -17.57
C LEU A 462 -11.69 5.93 -17.24
N LEU A 463 -12.13 4.69 -17.00
CA LEU A 463 -13.39 4.37 -16.34
C LEU A 463 -13.06 3.86 -14.95
N ASP A 464 -13.41 4.67 -13.96
CA ASP A 464 -13.00 4.57 -12.57
C ASP A 464 -11.47 4.54 -12.38
N ALA A 465 -11.04 5.03 -11.22
CA ALA A 465 -9.65 5.05 -10.80
C ALA A 465 -9.60 4.94 -9.27
N GLY A 466 -9.77 3.73 -8.76
CA GLY A 466 -9.56 3.42 -7.36
C GLY A 466 -8.10 3.57 -6.92
N GLU A 467 -7.86 3.44 -5.61
CA GLU A 467 -6.52 3.48 -5.01
C GLU A 467 -5.53 2.54 -5.73
N GLY A 468 -4.32 3.02 -5.99
CA GLY A 468 -3.26 2.25 -6.65
C GLY A 468 -3.32 2.24 -8.17
N THR A 469 -4.30 2.89 -8.82
CA THR A 469 -4.41 2.96 -10.29
C THR A 469 -3.14 3.52 -10.93
N LEU A 470 -2.53 4.55 -10.32
CA LEU A 470 -1.29 5.12 -10.81
C LEU A 470 -0.16 4.07 -10.81
N SER A 471 0.03 3.35 -9.71
CA SER A 471 1.02 2.27 -9.63
C SER A 471 0.74 1.16 -10.66
N GLN A 472 -0.53 0.79 -10.87
CA GLN A 472 -0.90 -0.21 -11.88
C GLN A 472 -0.55 0.26 -13.31
N LEU A 473 -0.68 1.56 -13.62
CA LEU A 473 -0.21 2.11 -14.91
C LEU A 473 1.31 1.93 -15.08
N TYR A 474 2.09 2.27 -14.05
CA TYR A 474 3.55 2.10 -14.08
C TYR A 474 3.96 0.63 -14.17
N MET A 475 3.25 -0.27 -13.49
CA MET A 475 3.49 -1.71 -13.61
C MET A 475 3.11 -2.24 -15.00
N CYS A 476 2.02 -1.76 -15.59
CA CYS A 476 1.54 -2.23 -16.89
C CYS A 476 2.42 -1.75 -18.06
N PHE A 477 2.89 -0.50 -18.01
CA PHE A 477 3.52 0.16 -19.16
C PHE A 477 4.97 0.58 -18.93
N GLY A 478 5.46 0.55 -17.70
CA GLY A 478 6.77 1.11 -17.35
C GLY A 478 6.74 2.64 -17.30
N SER A 479 7.82 3.24 -16.78
CA SER A 479 7.84 4.67 -16.47
C SER A 479 7.65 5.60 -17.66
N THR A 480 8.38 5.34 -18.75
CA THR A 480 8.34 6.18 -19.95
C THR A 480 6.95 6.21 -20.58
N LEU A 481 6.32 5.05 -20.73
CA LEU A 481 5.03 4.94 -21.40
C LEU A 481 3.87 5.31 -20.48
N ALA A 482 3.95 4.98 -19.18
CA ALA A 482 2.95 5.46 -18.23
C ALA A 482 2.91 7.00 -18.22
N ASP A 483 4.08 7.66 -18.26
CA ASP A 483 4.15 9.12 -18.40
C ASP A 483 3.51 9.60 -19.73
N GLU A 484 3.66 8.86 -20.82
CA GLU A 484 3.02 9.18 -22.12
C GLU A 484 1.50 8.97 -22.09
N VAL A 485 1.02 7.89 -21.50
CA VAL A 485 -0.42 7.65 -21.24
C VAL A 485 -0.99 8.83 -20.44
N LEU A 486 -0.30 9.24 -19.37
CA LEU A 486 -0.75 10.33 -18.51
C LEU A 486 -0.76 11.69 -19.24
N ARG A 487 0.24 11.98 -20.09
CA ARG A 487 0.23 13.20 -20.93
C ARG A 487 -0.92 13.21 -21.94
N ASN A 488 -1.35 12.04 -22.41
CA ASN A 488 -2.43 11.88 -23.38
C ASN A 488 -3.77 11.47 -22.76
N LEU A 489 -3.87 11.45 -21.43
CA LEU A 489 -5.13 11.20 -20.73
C LEU A 489 -6.03 12.42 -20.86
N LYS A 490 -7.18 12.27 -21.51
CA LYS A 490 -8.10 13.39 -21.79
C LYS A 490 -9.38 13.35 -20.97
N CYS A 491 -9.76 12.17 -20.47
CA CYS A 491 -10.99 12.02 -19.69
C CYS A 491 -10.85 10.98 -18.57
N ILE A 492 -11.42 11.26 -17.41
CA ILE A 492 -11.62 10.30 -16.33
C ILE A 492 -13.12 10.30 -16.01
N PHE A 493 -13.78 9.18 -16.18
CA PHE A 493 -15.15 8.98 -15.71
C PHE A 493 -15.13 8.24 -14.37
N VAL A 494 -15.90 8.73 -13.40
CA VAL A 494 -16.12 8.08 -12.10
C VAL A 494 -17.60 7.75 -11.96
N SER A 495 -17.90 6.47 -11.76
CA SER A 495 -19.26 5.93 -11.68
C SER A 495 -20.02 6.39 -10.44
N HIS A 496 -19.35 6.39 -9.27
CA HIS A 496 -19.93 6.76 -7.97
C HIS A 496 -18.84 7.04 -6.92
N MET A 497 -19.24 7.41 -5.69
CA MET A 497 -18.35 7.86 -4.61
C MET A 497 -17.92 6.76 -3.61
N HIS A 498 -17.87 5.49 -4.02
CA HIS A 498 -17.17 4.49 -3.21
C HIS A 498 -15.66 4.52 -3.48
N ASN A 499 -14.88 4.31 -2.43
CA ASN A 499 -13.45 4.58 -2.39
C ASN A 499 -12.62 3.78 -3.40
N ASP A 500 -13.08 2.57 -3.70
CA ASP A 500 -12.52 1.65 -4.68
C ASP A 500 -12.68 2.11 -6.14
N HIS A 501 -13.36 3.24 -6.39
CA HIS A 501 -13.59 3.77 -7.73
C HIS A 501 -12.96 5.16 -7.99
N HIS A 502 -12.55 5.91 -6.96
CA HIS A 502 -12.13 7.30 -7.17
C HIS A 502 -10.89 7.78 -6.40
N LEU A 503 -10.40 7.05 -5.38
CA LEU A 503 -9.30 7.57 -4.57
C LEU A 503 -8.01 7.79 -5.38
N GLY A 504 -7.76 7.00 -6.42
CA GLY A 504 -6.60 7.15 -7.30
C GLY A 504 -6.64 8.38 -8.22
N VAL A 505 -7.81 9.01 -8.39
CA VAL A 505 -7.97 10.21 -9.25
C VAL A 505 -7.05 11.35 -8.78
N THR A 506 -6.94 11.56 -7.46
CA THR A 506 -6.11 12.61 -6.87
C THR A 506 -4.64 12.43 -7.27
N GLY A 507 -4.08 11.24 -7.08
CA GLY A 507 -2.69 10.94 -7.41
C GLY A 507 -2.40 11.04 -8.91
N ILE A 508 -3.34 10.62 -9.76
CA ILE A 508 -3.23 10.75 -11.22
C ILE A 508 -3.16 12.23 -11.64
N LEU A 509 -4.08 13.07 -11.15
CA LEU A 509 -4.11 14.49 -11.50
C LEU A 509 -2.84 15.23 -11.03
N GLN A 510 -2.35 14.90 -9.84
CA GLN A 510 -1.07 15.43 -9.35
C GLN A 510 0.10 15.02 -10.23
N LYS A 511 0.15 13.75 -10.65
CA LYS A 511 1.23 13.28 -11.51
C LYS A 511 1.17 13.94 -12.88
N ILE A 512 0.00 14.09 -13.47
CA ILE A 512 -0.18 14.82 -14.75
C ILE A 512 0.32 16.26 -14.62
N GLN A 513 -0.04 16.95 -13.54
CA GLN A 513 0.46 18.30 -13.29
C GLN A 513 1.99 18.35 -13.19
N LYS A 514 2.61 17.41 -12.45
CA LYS A 514 4.08 17.28 -12.36
C LYS A 514 4.72 17.06 -13.74
N LEU A 515 4.08 16.31 -14.63
CA LEU A 515 4.57 16.02 -15.98
C LEU A 515 4.39 17.19 -16.97
N SER A 516 3.36 18.01 -16.82
CA SER A 516 3.07 19.16 -17.71
C SER A 516 3.89 20.42 -17.38
N GLY A 517 4.48 20.51 -16.18
CA GLY A 517 5.26 21.67 -15.73
C GLY A 517 4.43 22.97 -15.63
N SER A 518 5.10 24.13 -15.69
CA SER A 518 4.48 25.46 -15.63
C SER A 518 3.79 25.89 -16.94
N SER A 519 3.78 25.03 -17.97
CA SER A 519 3.18 25.32 -19.26
C SER A 519 1.68 25.62 -19.11
N ILE A 520 1.27 26.80 -19.57
CA ILE A 520 -0.12 27.25 -19.62
C ILE A 520 -0.74 26.65 -20.90
N ASN A 521 -1.05 25.36 -20.89
CA ASN A 521 -1.96 24.81 -21.89
C ASN A 521 -3.30 24.51 -21.22
N ASP A 522 -4.39 24.96 -21.86
CA ASP A 522 -5.79 24.78 -21.46
C ASP A 522 -6.28 23.32 -21.61
N ASP A 523 -5.37 22.41 -21.93
CA ASP A 523 -5.61 21.00 -22.28
C ASP A 523 -5.78 20.10 -21.03
N SER A 524 -6.43 20.66 -20.00
CA SER A 524 -6.69 19.99 -18.74
C SER A 524 -7.59 18.76 -18.90
N VAL A 525 -7.31 17.73 -18.11
CA VAL A 525 -8.09 16.48 -18.09
C VAL A 525 -9.54 16.81 -17.72
N LEU A 526 -10.49 16.25 -18.47
CA LEU A 526 -11.90 16.29 -18.10
C LEU A 526 -12.20 15.18 -17.09
N VAL A 527 -12.65 15.56 -15.90
CA VAL A 527 -13.21 14.64 -14.91
C VAL A 527 -14.72 14.68 -15.02
N VAL A 528 -15.35 13.52 -15.13
CA VAL A 528 -16.79 13.35 -15.21
C VAL A 528 -17.24 12.44 -14.08
N GLY A 529 -18.19 12.87 -13.26
CA GLY A 529 -18.65 12.05 -12.13
C GLY A 529 -19.70 12.73 -11.26
N PRO A 530 -20.03 12.17 -10.08
CA PRO A 530 -20.93 12.80 -9.11
C PRO A 530 -20.38 14.15 -8.61
N ARG A 531 -21.24 15.13 -8.31
CA ARG A 531 -20.82 16.47 -7.85
C ARG A 531 -19.87 16.45 -6.66
N HIS A 532 -20.11 15.55 -5.71
CA HIS A 532 -19.26 15.35 -4.53
C HIS A 532 -17.79 15.05 -4.88
N LEU A 533 -17.51 14.44 -6.05
CA LEU A 533 -16.14 14.26 -6.53
C LEU A 533 -15.46 15.60 -6.82
N SER A 534 -16.19 16.55 -7.43
CA SER A 534 -15.68 17.88 -7.68
C SER A 534 -15.39 18.60 -6.36
N ASP A 535 -16.31 18.52 -5.38
CA ASP A 535 -16.13 19.14 -4.08
C ASP A 535 -14.89 18.60 -3.38
N TRP A 536 -14.70 17.27 -3.40
CA TRP A 536 -13.49 16.61 -2.91
C TRP A 536 -12.21 17.12 -3.58
N LEU A 537 -12.16 17.09 -4.92
CA LEU A 537 -10.97 17.48 -5.67
C LEU A 537 -10.65 18.97 -5.52
N LEU A 538 -11.66 19.84 -5.46
CA LEU A 538 -11.50 21.28 -5.24
C LEU A 538 -11.04 21.59 -3.80
N ASN A 539 -11.62 20.92 -2.80
CA ASN A 539 -11.20 21.05 -1.41
C ASN A 539 -9.74 20.64 -1.25
N TYR A 540 -9.38 19.46 -1.78
CA TYR A 540 -7.99 19.00 -1.80
C TYR A 540 -7.08 20.00 -2.53
N SER A 541 -7.52 20.46 -3.72
CA SER A 541 -6.74 21.37 -4.56
C SER A 541 -6.41 22.70 -3.87
N SER A 542 -7.39 23.25 -3.15
CA SER A 542 -7.26 24.51 -2.42
C SER A 542 -6.35 24.44 -1.19
N LYS A 543 -6.13 23.23 -0.65
CA LYS A 543 -5.42 23.03 0.63
C LYS A 543 -4.08 22.36 0.51
N PHE A 544 -3.84 21.50 -0.47
CA PHE A 544 -2.64 20.66 -0.50
C PHE A 544 -1.83 20.79 -1.80
N SER A 545 -2.50 20.82 -2.96
CA SER A 545 -1.81 20.82 -4.24
C SER A 545 -2.74 21.27 -5.36
N SER A 546 -2.37 22.30 -6.12
CA SER A 546 -3.21 22.93 -7.14
C SER A 546 -3.54 22.01 -8.33
N LEU A 547 -4.51 21.10 -8.19
CA LEU A 547 -4.94 20.20 -9.26
C LEU A 547 -5.54 20.98 -10.44
N LYS A 548 -5.10 20.68 -11.66
CA LYS A 548 -5.65 21.26 -12.90
C LYS A 548 -6.59 20.26 -13.59
N PHE A 549 -7.89 20.51 -13.56
CA PHE A 549 -8.90 19.68 -14.21
C PHE A 549 -10.12 20.51 -14.61
N ARG A 550 -10.87 20.03 -15.61
CA ARG A 550 -12.25 20.47 -15.88
C ARG A 550 -13.20 19.44 -15.31
N PHE A 551 -14.38 19.87 -14.87
CA PHE A 551 -15.38 18.97 -14.29
C PHE A 551 -16.72 19.05 -15.01
N ILE A 552 -17.34 17.90 -15.26
CA ILE A 552 -18.74 17.79 -15.68
C ILE A 552 -19.46 16.81 -14.75
N ALA A 553 -20.55 17.27 -14.13
CA ALA A 553 -21.41 16.39 -13.34
C ALA A 553 -22.24 15.45 -14.23
N VAL A 554 -22.43 14.22 -13.76
CA VAL A 554 -23.29 13.19 -14.39
C VAL A 554 -24.78 13.50 -14.34
N ASP A 555 -25.20 14.61 -13.75
CA ASP A 555 -26.60 15.08 -13.78
C ASP A 555 -27.07 15.45 -15.19
N LYS A 556 -26.13 15.69 -16.12
CA LYS A 556 -26.46 15.79 -17.55
C LYS A 556 -26.85 14.42 -18.07
N LYS A 557 -27.77 14.35 -19.03
CA LYS A 557 -28.11 13.07 -19.67
C LYS A 557 -27.00 12.54 -20.57
N GLU A 558 -26.35 13.44 -21.32
CA GLU A 558 -25.30 13.08 -22.26
C GLU A 558 -24.31 14.23 -22.47
N ILE A 559 -23.11 13.89 -22.93
CA ILE A 559 -22.13 14.84 -23.46
C ILE A 559 -21.51 14.30 -24.73
N SER A 560 -21.04 15.21 -25.59
CA SER A 560 -20.22 14.85 -26.74
C SER A 560 -18.82 15.43 -26.56
N LEU A 561 -17.81 14.63 -26.88
CA LEU A 561 -16.41 15.00 -26.92
C LEU A 561 -15.90 14.89 -28.37
N PRO A 562 -16.11 15.92 -29.21
CA PRO A 562 -15.74 15.87 -30.62
C PRO A 562 -14.26 15.58 -30.86
N SER A 563 -13.37 16.08 -29.99
CA SER A 563 -11.92 15.85 -30.03
C SER A 563 -11.54 14.39 -29.80
N LEU A 564 -12.35 13.64 -29.05
CA LEU A 564 -12.18 12.19 -28.84
C LEU A 564 -13.06 11.35 -29.78
N HIS A 565 -13.93 12.02 -30.55
CA HIS A 565 -14.99 11.40 -31.35
C HIS A 565 -15.89 10.46 -30.56
N LEU A 566 -16.11 10.80 -29.29
CA LEU A 566 -16.96 10.06 -28.37
C LEU A 566 -18.24 10.85 -28.07
N LYS A 567 -19.36 10.13 -27.98
CA LYS A 567 -20.55 10.56 -27.27
C LYS A 567 -20.71 9.69 -26.03
N MET A 568 -21.03 10.30 -24.90
CA MET A 568 -21.31 9.62 -23.64
C MET A 568 -22.75 9.87 -23.22
N GLU A 569 -23.47 8.81 -22.85
CA GLU A 569 -24.76 8.88 -22.16
C GLU A 569 -24.59 8.35 -20.73
N PHE A 570 -25.12 9.08 -19.75
CA PHE A 570 -25.07 8.74 -18.33
C PHE A 570 -26.40 8.13 -17.92
N VAL A 571 -26.35 6.95 -17.30
CA VAL A 571 -27.55 6.19 -16.93
C VAL A 571 -27.53 5.97 -15.42
N PRO A 572 -28.50 6.50 -14.66
CA PRO A 572 -28.63 6.16 -13.24
C PRO A 572 -28.79 4.65 -13.06
N VAL A 573 -28.06 4.09 -12.10
CA VAL A 573 -28.07 2.64 -11.83
C VAL A 573 -28.55 2.32 -10.42
N CYS A 574 -28.81 1.05 -10.15
CA CYS A 574 -29.43 0.58 -8.91
C CYS A 574 -28.37 0.32 -7.83
N HIS A 575 -27.82 1.39 -7.30
CA HIS A 575 -26.78 1.45 -6.24
C HIS A 575 -27.03 2.72 -5.40
N PRO A 576 -26.26 3.06 -4.32
CA PRO A 576 -26.46 4.29 -3.57
C PRO A 576 -26.56 5.54 -4.46
N THR A 577 -27.17 6.60 -3.91
CA THR A 577 -27.52 7.82 -4.65
C THR A 577 -26.35 8.38 -5.45
N HIS A 578 -26.65 8.86 -6.67
CA HIS A 578 -25.68 9.40 -7.64
C HIS A 578 -24.74 8.37 -8.30
N SER A 579 -25.08 7.08 -8.26
CA SER A 579 -24.37 6.05 -9.03
C SER A 579 -24.84 5.97 -10.48
N HIS A 580 -23.89 5.92 -11.42
CA HIS A 580 -24.18 5.90 -12.86
C HIS A 580 -23.33 4.87 -13.60
N GLY A 581 -23.99 4.18 -14.53
CA GLY A 581 -23.33 3.53 -15.66
C GLY A 581 -23.18 4.50 -16.82
N ILE A 582 -22.34 4.14 -17.79
CA ILE A 582 -22.13 4.93 -19.01
C ILE A 582 -22.28 4.13 -20.27
N ILE A 583 -22.66 4.83 -21.32
CA ILE A 583 -22.69 4.32 -22.69
C ILE A 583 -21.81 5.21 -23.54
N LEU A 584 -20.80 4.61 -24.15
CA LEU A 584 -19.86 5.27 -25.03
C LEU A 584 -20.15 4.87 -26.48
N TYR A 585 -20.32 5.86 -27.33
CA TYR A 585 -20.48 5.71 -28.77
C TYR A 585 -19.27 6.30 -29.48
N TYR A 586 -18.58 5.51 -30.30
CA TYR A 586 -17.43 5.97 -31.08
C TYR A 586 -17.72 5.90 -32.58
N LYS A 587 -17.84 7.06 -33.25
CA LYS A 587 -18.02 7.22 -34.71
C LYS A 587 -18.95 6.18 -35.38
N ASN A 588 -20.02 5.75 -34.71
CA ASN A 588 -20.93 4.66 -35.14
C ASN A 588 -20.26 3.28 -35.38
N LYS A 589 -19.02 3.07 -34.93
CA LYS A 589 -18.30 1.79 -35.08
C LYS A 589 -18.67 0.80 -33.98
N TRP A 590 -18.66 1.26 -32.73
CA TRP A 590 -18.95 0.43 -31.58
C TRP A 590 -19.72 1.20 -30.52
N LYS A 591 -20.43 0.44 -29.69
CA LYS A 591 -21.14 0.89 -28.50
C LYS A 591 -20.64 0.11 -27.30
N LEU A 592 -19.98 0.80 -26.36
CA LEU A 592 -19.46 0.22 -25.13
C LEU A 592 -20.35 0.66 -23.96
N VAL A 593 -20.77 -0.29 -23.13
CA VAL A 593 -21.53 -0.02 -21.91
C VAL A 593 -20.66 -0.40 -20.71
N TYR A 594 -20.53 0.48 -19.73
CA TYR A 594 -19.92 0.18 -18.44
C TYR A 594 -20.95 0.38 -17.33
N SER A 595 -21.17 -0.63 -16.50
CA SER A 595 -22.24 -0.61 -15.50
C SER A 595 -21.97 0.32 -14.31
N GLY A 596 -20.70 0.52 -13.94
CA GLY A 596 -20.37 0.86 -12.55
C GLY A 596 -20.85 -0.25 -11.60
N ASP A 597 -21.01 0.07 -10.33
CA ASP A 597 -21.64 -0.83 -9.36
C ASP A 597 -23.16 -0.73 -9.42
N THR A 598 -23.84 -1.88 -9.43
CA THR A 598 -25.29 -1.91 -9.56
C THR A 598 -25.89 -3.28 -9.30
N ARG A 599 -27.11 -3.30 -8.73
CA ARG A 599 -28.08 -4.37 -8.97
C ARG A 599 -28.48 -4.42 -10.45
N PRO A 600 -29.01 -5.54 -10.98
CA PRO A 600 -29.55 -5.58 -12.34
C PRO A 600 -30.50 -4.41 -12.62
N CYS A 601 -30.12 -3.56 -13.57
CA CYS A 601 -30.77 -2.28 -13.82
C CYS A 601 -31.48 -2.28 -15.17
N ARG A 602 -32.81 -2.11 -15.17
CA ARG A 602 -33.62 -2.08 -16.40
C ARG A 602 -33.33 -0.85 -17.27
N ASP A 603 -32.94 0.27 -16.67
CA ASP A 603 -32.61 1.49 -17.40
C ASP A 603 -31.30 1.33 -18.16
N LEU A 604 -30.29 0.72 -17.53
CA LEU A 604 -29.03 0.36 -18.18
C LEU A 604 -29.26 -0.62 -19.34
N VAL A 605 -30.09 -1.65 -19.15
CA VAL A 605 -30.46 -2.59 -20.24
C VAL A 605 -31.10 -1.87 -21.43
N ARG A 606 -32.08 -0.98 -21.17
CA ARG A 606 -32.79 -0.26 -22.23
C ARG A 606 -31.88 0.71 -22.98
N ALA A 607 -31.09 1.51 -22.26
CA ALA A 607 -30.20 2.48 -22.87
C ALA A 607 -29.03 1.78 -23.58
N GLY A 608 -28.49 0.71 -22.99
CA GLY A 608 -27.38 -0.08 -23.50
C GLY A 608 -27.72 -1.01 -24.67
N LYS A 609 -28.99 -1.15 -25.07
CA LYS A 609 -29.45 -2.10 -26.08
C LYS A 609 -28.53 -2.21 -27.30
N ASP A 610 -28.25 -3.43 -27.75
CA ASP A 610 -27.40 -3.75 -28.90
C ASP A 610 -25.94 -3.27 -28.71
N ALA A 611 -25.43 -3.32 -27.47
CA ALA A 611 -24.05 -2.99 -27.17
C ALA A 611 -23.07 -3.94 -27.89
N SER A 612 -21.97 -3.40 -28.41
CA SER A 612 -20.86 -4.20 -28.93
C SER A 612 -20.14 -4.91 -27.78
N LEU A 613 -19.92 -4.19 -26.67
CA LEU A 613 -19.34 -4.74 -25.46
C LEU A 613 -20.07 -4.16 -24.24
N LEU A 614 -20.47 -5.04 -23.32
CA LEU A 614 -20.89 -4.67 -21.98
C LEU A 614 -19.79 -5.07 -21.00
N ILE A 615 -19.24 -4.11 -20.27
CA ILE A 615 -18.41 -4.35 -19.08
C ILE A 615 -19.33 -4.23 -17.87
N HIS A 616 -19.56 -5.33 -17.16
CA HIS A 616 -20.49 -5.38 -16.04
C HIS A 616 -19.81 -5.88 -14.77
N GLU A 617 -20.17 -5.28 -13.63
CA GLU A 617 -19.76 -5.78 -12.32
C GLU A 617 -20.36 -7.18 -12.05
N ALA A 618 -19.58 -8.04 -11.42
CA ALA A 618 -20.00 -9.36 -10.94
C ALA A 618 -19.37 -9.60 -9.57
N THR A 619 -19.71 -8.72 -8.63
CA THR A 619 -19.10 -8.70 -7.29
C THR A 619 -19.24 -10.02 -6.57
N PHE A 620 -20.38 -10.68 -6.71
CA PHE A 620 -20.68 -11.92 -6.01
C PHE A 620 -20.85 -13.13 -6.94
N ASP A 621 -20.46 -14.28 -6.42
CA ASP A 621 -20.88 -15.58 -6.90
C ASP A 621 -22.39 -15.77 -6.69
N ASP A 622 -22.98 -16.67 -7.48
CA ASP A 622 -24.41 -16.97 -7.40
C ASP A 622 -24.81 -17.56 -6.04
N SER A 623 -23.90 -18.26 -5.34
CA SER A 623 -24.13 -18.73 -3.97
C SER A 623 -24.30 -17.61 -2.93
N LEU A 624 -23.87 -16.39 -3.25
CA LEU A 624 -23.92 -15.22 -2.37
C LEU A 624 -24.96 -14.18 -2.83
N GLN A 625 -26.04 -14.62 -3.49
CA GLN A 625 -27.11 -13.75 -3.96
C GLN A 625 -27.68 -12.83 -2.86
N ALA A 626 -27.87 -13.36 -1.64
CA ALA A 626 -28.35 -12.55 -0.52
C ALA A 626 -27.40 -11.39 -0.18
N ASN A 627 -26.08 -11.61 -0.25
CA ASN A 627 -25.08 -10.56 -0.08
C ASN A 627 -25.10 -9.56 -1.23
N ALA A 628 -25.28 -10.03 -2.46
CA ALA A 628 -25.40 -9.19 -3.65
C ALA A 628 -26.59 -8.22 -3.52
N VAL A 629 -27.77 -8.73 -3.12
CA VAL A 629 -28.95 -7.90 -2.85
C VAL A 629 -28.70 -6.92 -1.70
N ALA A 630 -28.20 -7.41 -0.56
CA ALA A 630 -28.00 -6.58 0.64
C ALA A 630 -26.98 -5.46 0.44
N ARG A 631 -25.99 -5.66 -0.44
CA ARG A 631 -24.95 -4.67 -0.74
C ARG A 631 -25.14 -3.95 -2.08
N LEU A 632 -26.30 -4.15 -2.72
CA LEU A 632 -26.66 -3.51 -3.99
C LEU A 632 -25.70 -3.78 -5.16
N HIS A 633 -25.18 -5.01 -5.25
CA HIS A 633 -24.29 -5.48 -6.33
C HIS A 633 -24.88 -6.66 -7.08
N SER A 634 -24.31 -7.04 -8.22
CA SER A 634 -24.78 -8.17 -9.04
C SER A 634 -24.06 -9.48 -8.73
N THR A 635 -24.76 -10.60 -8.91
CA THR A 635 -24.09 -11.90 -9.07
C THR A 635 -23.62 -12.10 -10.51
N LYS A 636 -22.73 -13.08 -10.72
CA LYS A 636 -22.32 -13.54 -12.05
C LYS A 636 -23.50 -13.83 -12.99
N SER A 637 -24.43 -14.70 -12.59
CA SER A 637 -25.56 -15.08 -13.45
C SER A 637 -26.50 -13.91 -13.72
N GLU A 638 -26.64 -12.98 -12.78
CA GLU A 638 -27.43 -11.77 -12.98
C GLU A 638 -26.79 -10.83 -14.01
N ALA A 639 -25.46 -10.65 -13.97
CA ALA A 639 -24.73 -9.89 -14.99
C ALA A 639 -24.88 -10.51 -16.40
N ILE A 640 -24.83 -11.85 -16.49
CA ILE A 640 -25.09 -12.58 -17.74
C ILE A 640 -26.53 -12.35 -18.24
N GLN A 641 -27.51 -12.35 -17.35
CA GLN A 641 -28.90 -12.06 -17.71
C GLN A 641 -29.08 -10.61 -18.18
N VAL A 642 -28.40 -9.65 -17.55
CA VAL A 642 -28.38 -8.24 -18.00
C VAL A 642 -27.85 -8.15 -19.43
N ALA A 643 -26.73 -8.81 -19.73
CA ALA A 643 -26.16 -8.83 -21.07
C ALA A 643 -27.11 -9.43 -22.12
N ARG A 644 -27.78 -10.55 -21.78
CA ARG A 644 -28.78 -11.19 -22.65
C ARG A 644 -29.95 -10.26 -22.93
N HIS A 645 -30.53 -9.63 -21.90
CA HIS A 645 -31.64 -8.69 -22.09
C HIS A 645 -31.22 -7.42 -22.83
N MET A 646 -29.96 -6.99 -22.69
CA MET A 646 -29.39 -5.88 -23.43
C MET A 646 -29.12 -6.24 -24.90
N ASN A 647 -29.17 -7.52 -25.27
CA ASN A 647 -28.68 -8.02 -26.56
C ASN A 647 -27.23 -7.56 -26.81
N ALA A 648 -26.40 -7.60 -25.77
CA ALA A 648 -24.98 -7.26 -25.89
C ALA A 648 -24.25 -8.35 -26.67
N ALA A 649 -23.47 -7.96 -27.67
CA ALA A 649 -22.70 -8.89 -28.49
C ALA A 649 -21.66 -9.64 -27.64
N PHE A 650 -21.00 -8.94 -26.72
CA PHE A 650 -20.03 -9.51 -25.80
C PHE A 650 -20.19 -8.96 -24.37
N LEU A 651 -19.91 -9.79 -23.37
CA LEU A 651 -19.89 -9.42 -21.95
C LEU A 651 -18.49 -9.64 -21.36
N MET A 652 -17.98 -8.61 -20.69
CA MET A 652 -16.79 -8.70 -19.85
C MET A 652 -17.18 -8.51 -18.38
N LEU A 653 -16.92 -9.51 -17.54
CA LEU A 653 -17.17 -9.46 -16.11
C LEU A 653 -15.96 -8.85 -15.39
N THR A 654 -16.22 -7.96 -14.42
CA THR A 654 -15.17 -7.33 -13.59
C THR A 654 -15.68 -7.07 -12.16
N HIS A 655 -14.87 -6.37 -11.36
CA HIS A 655 -15.21 -5.91 -10.02
C HIS A 655 -15.56 -7.05 -9.05
N PHE A 656 -14.65 -8.02 -8.90
CA PHE A 656 -14.89 -9.23 -8.13
C PHE A 656 -14.62 -9.03 -6.62
N SER A 657 -15.48 -9.59 -5.75
CA SER A 657 -15.24 -9.53 -4.31
C SER A 657 -13.94 -10.23 -3.89
N GLN A 658 -13.10 -9.55 -3.10
CA GLN A 658 -11.84 -10.13 -2.65
C GLN A 658 -11.98 -11.27 -1.63
N ARG A 659 -13.18 -11.53 -1.12
CA ARG A 659 -13.46 -12.61 -0.14
C ARG A 659 -13.09 -14.00 -0.65
N TYR A 660 -13.07 -14.19 -1.97
CA TYR A 660 -12.71 -15.46 -2.59
C TYR A 660 -11.25 -15.86 -2.35
N HIS A 661 -10.39 -14.93 -1.91
CA HIS A 661 -9.00 -15.23 -1.52
C HIS A 661 -8.88 -15.72 -0.06
N ASN A 662 -9.79 -15.35 0.85
CA ASN A 662 -9.65 -15.66 2.28
C ASN A 662 -9.88 -17.14 2.64
N HIS A 663 -10.37 -17.96 1.71
CA HIS A 663 -10.43 -19.42 1.89
C HIS A 663 -9.13 -20.13 1.50
N MET A 664 -8.14 -19.43 0.93
CA MET A 664 -6.84 -19.99 0.59
C MET A 664 -5.89 -19.84 1.79
N ARG A 665 -5.63 -20.96 2.48
CA ARG A 665 -4.54 -21.03 3.46
C ARG A 665 -3.20 -20.92 2.73
N HIS A 666 -2.14 -20.55 3.46
CA HIS A 666 -0.75 -20.29 3.04
C HIS A 666 -0.04 -21.36 2.16
N HIS A 667 -0.75 -22.38 1.66
CA HIS A 667 -0.24 -23.47 0.84
C HIS A 667 -1.12 -23.83 -0.37
N ASP A 668 -2.26 -23.16 -0.57
CA ASP A 668 -3.08 -23.30 -1.79
C ASP A 668 -2.74 -22.15 -2.75
N HIS A 669 -1.87 -22.43 -3.72
CA HIS A 669 -1.53 -21.52 -4.81
C HIS A 669 -2.61 -21.46 -5.91
N SER A 670 -3.87 -21.82 -5.60
CA SER A 670 -5.03 -21.59 -6.45
C SER A 670 -5.40 -20.09 -6.49
N CYS A 671 -4.40 -19.24 -6.75
CA CYS A 671 -4.43 -17.78 -6.82
C CYS A 671 -5.46 -17.22 -7.80
N PHE A 672 -6.06 -18.10 -8.59
CA PHE A 672 -7.14 -17.75 -9.46
C PHE A 672 -8.46 -18.13 -8.80
N SER A 673 -9.37 -17.16 -8.69
CA SER A 673 -10.79 -17.38 -8.48
C SER A 673 -11.46 -18.12 -9.66
N LEU A 674 -10.82 -19.19 -10.18
CA LEU A 674 -11.17 -19.94 -11.39
C LEU A 674 -12.50 -20.68 -11.26
N HIS A 675 -12.92 -21.05 -10.05
CA HIS A 675 -14.20 -21.73 -9.81
C HIS A 675 -15.42 -20.86 -10.13
N LEU A 676 -15.29 -19.52 -10.15
CA LEU A 676 -16.40 -18.64 -10.54
C LEU A 676 -16.75 -18.76 -12.03
N PHE A 677 -15.88 -19.34 -12.85
CA PHE A 677 -15.89 -19.18 -14.31
C PHE A 677 -15.93 -20.51 -15.06
N GLU A 678 -16.59 -21.52 -14.50
CA GLU A 678 -16.95 -22.74 -15.23
C GLU A 678 -18.17 -22.47 -16.13
N ASP A 679 -18.18 -23.09 -17.31
CA ASP A 679 -19.30 -23.10 -18.27
C ASP A 679 -19.83 -21.71 -18.68
N LEU A 680 -18.93 -20.75 -18.87
CA LEU A 680 -19.30 -19.44 -19.42
C LEU A 680 -19.74 -19.57 -20.90
N PRO A 681 -20.79 -18.84 -21.33
CA PRO A 681 -21.12 -18.75 -22.74
C PRO A 681 -19.95 -18.20 -23.56
N SER A 682 -19.85 -18.57 -24.84
CA SER A 682 -18.71 -18.20 -25.71
C SER A 682 -18.51 -16.68 -25.87
N ASN A 683 -19.54 -15.87 -25.63
CA ASN A 683 -19.47 -14.41 -25.70
C ASN A 683 -19.34 -13.74 -24.32
N VAL A 684 -18.90 -14.47 -23.30
CA VAL A 684 -18.66 -13.97 -21.93
C VAL A 684 -17.21 -14.23 -21.54
N ALA A 685 -16.51 -13.18 -21.12
CA ALA A 685 -15.15 -13.26 -20.60
C ALA A 685 -15.02 -12.59 -19.23
N VAL A 686 -13.86 -12.78 -18.62
CA VAL A 686 -13.51 -12.34 -17.26
C VAL A 686 -12.31 -11.42 -17.35
N ALA A 687 -12.41 -10.26 -16.71
CA ALA A 687 -11.30 -9.33 -16.63
C ALA A 687 -10.27 -9.79 -15.59
N TYR A 688 -9.00 -9.59 -15.92
CA TYR A 688 -7.88 -9.69 -14.99
C TYR A 688 -7.06 -8.42 -15.05
N ASP A 689 -6.36 -8.10 -13.98
CA ASP A 689 -5.41 -7.00 -13.98
C ASP A 689 -4.37 -7.22 -15.10
N PHE A 690 -4.01 -6.15 -15.80
CA PHE A 690 -3.10 -6.10 -16.95
C PHE A 690 -3.60 -6.80 -18.23
N MET A 691 -4.86 -7.27 -18.26
CA MET A 691 -5.51 -7.75 -19.47
C MET A 691 -5.79 -6.58 -20.42
N THR A 692 -5.38 -6.70 -21.69
CA THR A 692 -5.64 -5.73 -22.75
C THR A 692 -6.37 -6.40 -23.91
N ILE A 693 -7.53 -5.87 -24.27
CA ILE A 693 -8.37 -6.38 -25.37
C ILE A 693 -8.48 -5.35 -26.49
N ASP A 694 -8.70 -5.83 -27.71
CA ASP A 694 -9.00 -5.00 -28.89
C ASP A 694 -10.50 -5.09 -29.18
N MET A 695 -11.17 -3.93 -29.32
CA MET A 695 -12.61 -3.86 -29.61
C MET A 695 -12.98 -4.51 -30.96
N ASP A 696 -12.02 -4.63 -31.88
CA ASP A 696 -12.24 -5.27 -33.19
C ASP A 696 -11.98 -6.79 -33.14
N GLU A 697 -11.52 -7.35 -32.02
CA GLU A 697 -11.12 -8.77 -31.87
C GLU A 697 -11.75 -9.44 -30.64
N LEU A 698 -12.98 -9.03 -30.27
CA LEU A 698 -13.69 -9.55 -29.10
C LEU A 698 -13.99 -11.06 -29.21
N ASP A 699 -14.14 -11.58 -30.42
CA ASP A 699 -14.35 -12.99 -30.71
C ASP A 699 -13.19 -13.87 -30.24
N LYS A 700 -11.96 -13.36 -30.24
CA LYS A 700 -10.78 -14.10 -29.76
C LYS A 700 -10.80 -14.37 -28.26
N LEU A 701 -11.64 -13.66 -27.49
CA LEU A 701 -11.73 -13.85 -26.04
C LEU A 701 -12.29 -15.23 -25.66
N SER A 702 -13.10 -15.87 -26.51
CA SER A 702 -13.59 -17.23 -26.25
C SER A 702 -12.46 -18.25 -26.18
N ASP A 703 -11.44 -18.09 -27.02
CA ASP A 703 -10.28 -18.97 -27.08
C ASP A 703 -9.41 -18.82 -25.83
N VAL A 704 -9.34 -17.60 -25.30
CA VAL A 704 -8.61 -17.27 -24.07
C VAL A 704 -9.31 -17.87 -22.87
N SER A 705 -10.63 -17.72 -22.77
CA SER A 705 -11.42 -18.35 -21.70
C SER A 705 -11.31 -19.88 -21.74
N SER A 706 -11.34 -20.48 -22.94
CA SER A 706 -11.10 -21.92 -23.13
C SER A 706 -9.70 -22.34 -22.67
N THR A 707 -8.68 -21.56 -23.02
CA THR A 707 -7.28 -21.85 -22.65
C THR A 707 -7.06 -21.71 -21.14
N ILE A 708 -7.56 -20.63 -20.52
CA ILE A 708 -7.53 -20.43 -19.07
C ILE A 708 -8.32 -21.54 -18.35
N SER A 709 -9.43 -22.02 -18.92
CA SER A 709 -10.17 -23.13 -18.33
C SER A 709 -9.45 -24.48 -18.43
N LYS A 710 -8.57 -24.68 -19.43
CA LYS A 710 -7.75 -25.90 -19.55
C LYS A 710 -6.53 -25.91 -18.65
N ILE A 711 -6.21 -24.74 -18.06
CA ILE A 711 -5.18 -24.50 -17.05
C ILE A 711 -5.75 -24.73 -15.65
N LYS A 712 -7.07 -24.88 -15.52
CA LYS A 712 -7.68 -25.47 -14.33
C LYS A 712 -7.46 -26.97 -14.35
#